data_AF-A0A376CK77-F1
#
_entry.id   AF-A0A376CK77-F1
#
_cell.length_a   1.000
_cell.length_b   1.000
_cell.length_c   1.000
_cell.angle_alpha   90.00
_cell.angle_beta   90.00
_cell.angle_gamma   90.00
#
_symmetry.space_group_name_H-M   'P 1'
#
loop_
_entity.id
_entity.type
_entity.pdbx_description
1 polymer ?
#
loop_
_entity_poly.entity_id
_entity_poly.type
_entity_poly.pdbx_seq_one_letter_code
_entity_poly.pdbx_strand_id
1 'polypeptide(L)'
;MPTHLIVGPTNHGVTAYALSLAEAVGAESVVRETELTDAELPPGPVHVTFTDHLFGPDPDSAVERLLARTGTRPLSVSFHDVPQPEEGAQRFERRARAYRRLAAHAWVAVVNSQHEAAFFDSVHVIPLPIPTVRSDYDPEPDTVGILGYLYPGKGHEDVIEQLVGSGYRLRFLGQVSAGHEQWAEALCARADELGVDVEITGWLDDEELAREMGRIEIPVCAHRHFSASGSLMTWLGAGRHVLVNDSSYAREIATHYDEHITLVPRDHWREAIDNATPAPPIKPRPHGWAEVARMWQRLWYPPVSVVIPHYNDHEVLARTLESVRAQDYPGPVEIVVADDGSPTPPEIDDAIVVTQPDEGFRAAAARNLGAAAASGNLLAFVDADTILEPDYLRHATACIAGQPRGVVVGTRTTGPDRTEPEWLRRAWADTDDLARADDTSWRFIISAVLTCDRTFFTDIGGFDASLVGYGGEDWEFGYRAWNAGATFIHSPHARAHHPQPDWGARHDDPLAAAAEKNAESIALATRITHPIARPAGVIFERTDIVVRIRGKWGPGVSEAVIASWLKLGDAAVVVEKPPELFAQDPRVRTQADPARIEVVLERAIAPTDALLPALRAHGHVTAPGLVASTARARALGTQATAVNGVCTPVEGPIRLERLFAGW
;
A
#
# COMPACT_ATOMS: atom_id res chain seq x y z
N MET A 1 5.53 -7.04 -16.35
CA MET A 1 4.18 -7.06 -15.74
C MET A 1 4.11 -8.19 -14.71
N PRO A 2 3.18 -8.21 -13.75
CA PRO A 2 2.98 -9.39 -12.91
C PRO A 2 2.59 -10.62 -13.75
N THR A 3 2.98 -11.80 -13.27
CA THR A 3 2.46 -13.07 -13.79
C THR A 3 1.01 -13.22 -13.35
N HIS A 4 0.09 -13.44 -14.29
CA HIS A 4 -1.31 -13.68 -13.98
C HIS A 4 -1.53 -15.16 -13.63
N LEU A 5 -1.81 -15.45 -12.35
CA LEU A 5 -2.23 -16.77 -11.89
C LEU A 5 -3.76 -16.86 -11.96
N ILE A 6 -4.26 -17.62 -12.93
CA ILE A 6 -5.69 -17.73 -13.25
C ILE A 6 -6.19 -19.13 -12.90
N VAL A 7 -6.92 -19.23 -11.78
CA VAL A 7 -7.46 -20.47 -11.23
C VAL A 7 -8.97 -20.56 -11.48
N GLY A 8 -9.48 -21.76 -11.81
CA GLY A 8 -10.91 -22.03 -11.98
C GLY A 8 -11.27 -22.55 -13.37
N PRO A 9 -12.53 -22.85 -13.69
CA PRO A 9 -12.94 -23.26 -15.04
C PRO A 9 -13.22 -22.03 -15.93
N THR A 10 -13.07 -22.18 -17.25
CA THR A 10 -13.18 -21.06 -18.22
C THR A 10 -14.57 -20.43 -18.28
N ASN A 11 -15.62 -21.20 -17.94
CA ASN A 11 -17.00 -20.73 -17.90
C ASN A 11 -17.38 -20.01 -16.60
N HIS A 12 -16.46 -19.88 -15.63
CA HIS A 12 -16.72 -19.12 -14.41
C HIS A 12 -16.44 -17.63 -14.63
N GLY A 13 -17.36 -16.74 -14.24
CA GLY A 13 -17.28 -15.30 -14.51
C GLY A 13 -15.99 -14.64 -14.01
N VAL A 14 -15.52 -15.02 -12.82
CA VAL A 14 -14.24 -14.52 -12.26
C VAL A 14 -13.04 -14.97 -13.10
N THR A 15 -13.03 -16.21 -13.60
CA THR A 15 -11.98 -16.70 -14.50
C THR A 15 -12.00 -15.97 -15.83
N ALA A 16 -13.19 -15.75 -16.40
CA ALA A 16 -13.37 -15.02 -17.65
C ALA A 16 -12.89 -13.57 -17.53
N TYR A 17 -13.18 -12.90 -16.39
CA TYR A 17 -12.63 -11.59 -16.07
C TYR A 17 -11.11 -11.62 -16.00
N ALA A 18 -10.52 -12.58 -15.29
CA ALA A 18 -9.07 -12.71 -15.15
C ALA A 18 -8.34 -12.88 -16.48
N LEU A 19 -8.92 -13.68 -17.39
CA LEU A 19 -8.41 -13.89 -18.75
C LEU A 19 -8.48 -12.60 -19.58
N SER A 20 -9.62 -11.92 -19.54
CA SER A 20 -9.83 -10.67 -20.27
C SER A 20 -8.92 -9.56 -19.75
N LEU A 21 -8.70 -9.50 -18.43
CA LEU A 21 -7.74 -8.58 -17.83
C LEU A 21 -6.32 -8.87 -18.32
N ALA A 22 -5.89 -10.13 -18.28
CA ALA A 22 -4.55 -10.54 -18.73
C ALA A 22 -4.31 -10.16 -20.20
N GLU A 23 -5.30 -10.36 -21.07
CA GLU A 23 -5.25 -9.93 -22.46
C GLU A 23 -5.19 -8.40 -22.59
N ALA A 24 -6.07 -7.68 -21.89
CA ALA A 24 -6.17 -6.23 -21.97
C ALA A 24 -4.92 -5.50 -21.47
N VAL A 25 -4.22 -6.05 -20.47
CA VAL A 25 -2.95 -5.48 -20.00
C VAL A 25 -1.74 -5.92 -20.83
N GLY A 26 -1.92 -6.87 -21.76
CA GLY A 26 -0.82 -7.45 -22.53
C GLY A 26 0.12 -8.30 -21.68
N ALA A 27 -0.43 -9.14 -20.80
CA ALA A 27 0.36 -9.97 -19.88
C ALA A 27 1.30 -10.92 -20.64
N GLU A 28 2.60 -10.80 -20.38
CA GLU A 28 3.64 -11.67 -20.99
C GLU A 28 3.69 -13.07 -20.36
N SER A 29 3.16 -13.22 -19.14
CA SER A 29 3.20 -14.45 -18.36
C SER A 29 1.83 -14.74 -17.73
N VAL A 30 1.25 -15.87 -18.13
CA VAL A 30 -0.05 -16.36 -17.63
C VAL A 30 0.10 -17.82 -17.22
N VAL A 31 -0.24 -18.11 -15.96
CA VAL A 31 -0.32 -19.47 -15.41
C VAL A 31 -1.79 -19.84 -15.27
N ARG A 32 -2.25 -20.84 -16.02
CA ARG A 32 -3.66 -21.24 -16.08
C ARG A 32 -3.87 -22.60 -15.43
N GLU A 33 -4.76 -22.67 -14.45
CA GLU A 33 -5.04 -23.90 -13.70
C GLU A 33 -6.53 -24.09 -13.42
N THR A 34 -7.04 -25.32 -13.54
CA THR A 34 -8.44 -25.60 -13.15
C THR A 34 -8.62 -25.52 -11.64
N GLU A 35 -7.62 -25.98 -10.89
CA GLU A 35 -7.54 -25.92 -9.43
C GLU A 35 -6.14 -25.45 -9.03
N LEU A 36 -6.03 -24.74 -7.91
CA LEU A 36 -4.74 -24.22 -7.42
C LEU A 36 -3.76 -25.37 -7.13
N THR A 37 -2.63 -25.39 -7.83
CA THR A 37 -1.56 -26.40 -7.63
C THR A 37 -0.39 -25.87 -6.79
N ASP A 38 0.57 -26.75 -6.48
CA ASP A 38 1.86 -26.39 -5.86
C ASP A 38 2.98 -26.18 -6.90
N ALA A 39 2.64 -26.07 -8.19
CA ALA A 39 3.64 -25.86 -9.24
C ALA A 39 4.37 -24.51 -9.06
N GLU A 40 5.67 -24.52 -9.31
CA GLU A 40 6.52 -23.34 -9.19
C GLU A 40 6.03 -22.22 -10.13
N LEU A 41 5.93 -21.01 -9.59
CA LEU A 41 5.54 -19.83 -10.36
C LEU A 41 6.77 -19.20 -11.01
N PRO A 42 6.63 -18.59 -12.20
CA PRO A 42 7.67 -17.74 -12.78
C PRO A 42 8.21 -16.70 -11.78
N PRO A 43 9.48 -16.30 -11.89
CA PRO A 43 10.05 -15.29 -11.01
C PRO A 43 9.34 -13.94 -11.18
N GLY A 44 9.32 -13.15 -10.10
CA GLY A 44 8.76 -11.80 -10.09
C GLY A 44 7.36 -11.68 -9.45
N PRO A 45 6.69 -10.54 -9.66
CA PRO A 45 5.39 -10.24 -9.07
C PRO A 45 4.27 -11.13 -9.61
N VAL A 46 3.26 -11.41 -8.79
CA VAL A 46 2.09 -12.25 -9.15
C VAL A 46 0.80 -11.43 -9.03
N HIS A 47 -0.11 -11.59 -9.99
CA HIS A 47 -1.46 -11.08 -9.94
C HIS A 47 -2.47 -12.22 -9.87
N VAL A 48 -3.48 -12.07 -9.02
CA VAL A 48 -4.55 -13.03 -8.83
C VAL A 48 -5.91 -12.33 -8.86
N THR A 49 -6.83 -12.86 -9.64
CA THR A 49 -8.26 -12.56 -9.49
C THR A 49 -8.86 -13.58 -8.52
N PHE A 50 -9.31 -13.13 -7.35
CA PHE A 50 -9.61 -14.00 -6.22
C PHE A 50 -11.11 -14.03 -5.89
N THR A 51 -11.63 -15.25 -5.77
CA THR A 51 -12.83 -15.63 -5.02
C THR A 51 -12.52 -16.96 -4.33
N ASP A 52 -12.89 -17.12 -3.07
CA ASP A 52 -12.51 -18.25 -2.22
C ASP A 52 -12.90 -19.61 -2.81
N HIS A 53 -14.04 -19.68 -3.51
CA HIS A 53 -14.56 -20.91 -4.12
C HIS A 53 -13.66 -21.51 -5.21
N LEU A 54 -12.81 -20.72 -5.86
CA LEU A 54 -11.87 -21.21 -6.88
C LEU A 54 -10.52 -21.65 -6.28
N PHE A 55 -10.20 -21.16 -5.08
CA PHE A 55 -8.86 -21.29 -4.49
C PHE A 55 -8.80 -22.27 -3.33
N GLY A 56 -9.92 -22.82 -2.86
CA GLY A 56 -9.94 -23.84 -1.80
C GLY A 56 -11.34 -24.31 -1.40
N PRO A 57 -11.42 -25.38 -0.59
CA PRO A 57 -12.70 -25.90 -0.09
C PRO A 57 -13.36 -24.95 0.92
N ASP A 58 -12.57 -24.07 1.53
CA ASP A 58 -13.02 -23.05 2.47
C ASP A 58 -12.13 -21.79 2.37
N PRO A 59 -12.58 -20.64 2.89
CA PRO A 59 -11.90 -19.36 2.71
C PRO A 59 -10.51 -19.29 3.36
N ASP A 60 -10.32 -19.90 4.53
CA ASP A 60 -9.04 -19.84 5.24
C ASP A 60 -8.01 -20.71 4.51
N SER A 61 -8.40 -21.92 4.09
CA SER A 61 -7.55 -22.80 3.27
C SER A 61 -7.19 -22.14 1.94
N ALA A 62 -8.14 -21.50 1.27
CA ALA A 62 -7.91 -20.80 0.01
C ALA A 62 -6.80 -19.73 0.14
N VAL A 63 -6.89 -18.90 1.18
CA VAL A 63 -5.91 -17.84 1.44
C VAL A 63 -4.56 -18.42 1.87
N GLU A 64 -4.54 -19.44 2.74
CA GLU A 64 -3.30 -20.06 3.21
C GLU A 64 -2.51 -20.70 2.07
N ARG A 65 -3.17 -21.44 1.17
CA ARG A 65 -2.49 -22.05 0.02
C ARG A 65 -1.96 -20.99 -0.93
N LEU A 66 -2.72 -19.94 -1.19
CA LEU A 66 -2.26 -18.86 -2.06
C LEU A 66 -1.04 -18.13 -1.49
N LEU A 67 -1.06 -17.79 -0.20
CA LEU A 67 0.06 -17.14 0.47
C LEU A 67 1.28 -18.07 0.57
N ALA A 68 1.09 -19.36 0.85
CA ALA A 68 2.18 -20.33 0.85
C ALA A 68 2.85 -20.45 -0.53
N ARG A 69 2.05 -20.42 -1.61
CA ARG A 69 2.57 -20.53 -2.98
C ARG A 69 3.29 -19.27 -3.45
N THR A 70 2.78 -18.10 -3.08
CA THR A 70 3.37 -16.81 -3.47
C THR A 70 4.59 -16.48 -2.60
N GLY A 71 4.60 -16.92 -1.34
CA GLY A 71 5.70 -16.71 -0.40
C GLY A 71 5.85 -15.22 -0.07
N THR A 72 7.09 -14.72 -0.16
CA THR A 72 7.42 -13.28 0.03
C THR A 72 7.34 -12.46 -1.26
N ARG A 73 6.88 -13.06 -2.37
CA ARG A 73 6.78 -12.37 -3.65
C ARG A 73 5.77 -11.21 -3.58
N PRO A 74 5.99 -10.14 -4.36
CA PRO A 74 4.96 -9.14 -4.61
C PRO A 74 3.65 -9.80 -5.06
N LEU A 75 2.56 -9.55 -4.34
CA LEU A 75 1.24 -10.07 -4.68
C LEU A 75 0.25 -8.91 -4.92
N SER A 76 -0.44 -8.94 -6.06
CA SER A 76 -1.60 -8.10 -6.30
C SER A 76 -2.87 -8.94 -6.45
N VAL A 77 -3.99 -8.46 -5.92
CA VAL A 77 -5.25 -9.20 -5.83
C VAL A 77 -6.41 -8.33 -6.33
N SER A 78 -7.18 -8.86 -7.28
CA SER A 78 -8.52 -8.35 -7.63
C SER A 78 -9.56 -9.20 -6.90
N PHE A 79 -10.25 -8.65 -5.91
CA PHE A 79 -11.28 -9.35 -5.16
C PHE A 79 -12.62 -9.35 -5.90
N HIS A 80 -13.23 -10.51 -5.98
CA HIS A 80 -14.60 -10.72 -6.47
C HIS A 80 -15.40 -11.50 -5.41
N ASP A 81 -16.73 -11.41 -5.48
CA ASP A 81 -17.64 -12.02 -4.51
C ASP A 81 -17.34 -11.60 -3.05
N VAL A 82 -17.08 -10.31 -2.82
CA VAL A 82 -16.70 -9.77 -1.51
C VAL A 82 -17.76 -10.13 -0.46
N PRO A 83 -17.37 -10.66 0.73
CA PRO A 83 -18.32 -11.18 1.71
C PRO A 83 -19.35 -10.14 2.20
N GLN A 84 -20.61 -10.56 2.35
CA GLN A 84 -21.70 -9.72 2.82
C GLN A 84 -22.41 -10.30 4.07
N PRO A 85 -22.87 -9.48 5.03
CA PRO A 85 -23.57 -9.94 6.24
C PRO A 85 -24.78 -10.85 5.96
N GLU A 86 -25.46 -10.66 4.84
CA GLU A 86 -26.68 -11.35 4.45
C GLU A 86 -26.47 -12.79 4.01
N GLU A 87 -25.21 -13.21 3.83
CA GLU A 87 -24.83 -14.63 3.69
C GLU A 87 -24.99 -15.43 5.00
N GLY A 88 -25.29 -14.74 6.10
CA GLY A 88 -25.42 -15.29 7.45
C GLY A 88 -24.18 -15.05 8.30
N ALA A 89 -24.37 -14.68 9.57
CA ALA A 89 -23.31 -14.19 10.46
C ALA A 89 -22.07 -15.09 10.51
N GLN A 90 -22.23 -16.41 10.67
CA GLN A 90 -21.11 -17.34 10.74
C GLN A 90 -20.33 -17.44 9.41
N ARG A 91 -21.02 -17.44 8.27
CA ARG A 91 -20.40 -17.50 6.95
C ARG A 91 -19.67 -16.19 6.66
N PHE A 92 -20.30 -15.06 6.95
CA PHE A 92 -19.73 -13.74 6.81
C PHE A 92 -18.46 -13.59 7.65
N GLU A 93 -18.50 -13.89 8.95
CA GLU A 93 -17.32 -13.76 9.83
C GLU A 93 -16.11 -14.56 9.33
N ARG A 94 -16.33 -15.82 8.92
CA ARG A 94 -15.28 -16.69 8.42
C ARG A 94 -14.67 -16.16 7.12
N ARG A 95 -15.50 -15.84 6.12
CA ARG A 95 -15.02 -15.28 4.84
C ARG A 95 -14.35 -13.92 5.05
N ALA A 96 -14.93 -13.09 5.91
CA ALA A 96 -14.45 -11.74 6.13
C ALA A 96 -13.02 -11.72 6.72
N ARG A 97 -12.75 -12.60 7.69
CA ARG A 97 -11.40 -12.77 8.24
C ARG A 97 -10.39 -13.15 7.15
N ALA A 98 -10.73 -14.12 6.30
CA ALA A 98 -9.84 -14.59 5.25
C ALA A 98 -9.55 -13.50 4.21
N TYR A 99 -10.57 -12.79 3.73
CA TYR A 99 -10.42 -11.71 2.74
C TYR A 99 -9.58 -10.55 3.28
N ARG A 100 -9.86 -10.09 4.52
CA ARG A 100 -9.04 -9.03 5.15
C ARG A 100 -7.60 -9.48 5.38
N ARG A 101 -7.39 -10.74 5.76
CA ARG A 101 -6.03 -11.32 5.88
C ARG A 101 -5.30 -11.27 4.54
N LEU A 102 -5.93 -11.71 3.45
CA LEU A 102 -5.32 -11.67 2.13
C LEU A 102 -5.03 -10.24 1.67
N ALA A 103 -5.97 -9.31 1.86
CA ALA A 103 -5.81 -7.90 1.50
C ALA A 103 -4.64 -7.25 2.26
N ALA A 104 -4.48 -7.56 3.55
CA ALA A 104 -3.37 -7.04 4.36
C ALA A 104 -1.99 -7.60 3.96
N HIS A 105 -1.94 -8.75 3.26
CA HIS A 105 -0.70 -9.31 2.73
C HIS A 105 -0.41 -8.86 1.28
N ALA A 106 -1.45 -8.53 0.52
CA ALA A 106 -1.31 -8.05 -0.84
C ALA A 106 -0.65 -6.67 -0.85
N TRP A 107 0.27 -6.46 -1.80
CA TRP A 107 0.82 -5.13 -2.07
C TRP A 107 -0.26 -4.25 -2.71
N VAL A 108 -0.93 -4.78 -3.74
CA VAL A 108 -2.04 -4.07 -4.39
C VAL A 108 -3.29 -4.90 -4.22
N ALA A 109 -4.27 -4.39 -3.47
CA ALA A 109 -5.58 -5.00 -3.33
C ALA A 109 -6.63 -4.10 -4.00
N VAL A 110 -7.45 -4.70 -4.87
CA VAL A 110 -8.48 -4.00 -5.66
C VAL A 110 -9.83 -4.67 -5.47
N VAL A 111 -10.86 -3.84 -5.38
CA VAL A 111 -12.28 -4.21 -5.53
C VAL A 111 -12.89 -3.43 -6.68
N ASN A 112 -14.14 -3.71 -7.03
CA ASN A 112 -14.78 -3.16 -8.22
C ASN A 112 -15.81 -2.05 -7.93
N SER A 113 -15.98 -1.66 -6.66
CA SER A 113 -16.86 -0.57 -6.25
C SER A 113 -16.45 0.04 -4.90
N GLN A 114 -16.83 1.28 -4.64
CA GLN A 114 -16.68 1.93 -3.34
C GLN A 114 -17.51 1.22 -2.26
N HIS A 115 -18.67 0.67 -2.64
CA HIS A 115 -19.46 -0.19 -1.77
C HIS A 115 -18.65 -1.38 -1.24
N GLU A 116 -17.92 -2.07 -2.12
CA GLU A 116 -17.03 -3.16 -1.73
C GLU A 116 -15.80 -2.66 -0.97
N ALA A 117 -15.27 -1.48 -1.29
CA ALA A 117 -14.08 -0.94 -0.65
C ALA A 117 -14.30 -0.70 0.85
N ALA A 118 -15.52 -0.29 1.23
CA ALA A 118 -15.92 -0.09 2.62
C ALA A 118 -15.84 -1.37 3.49
N PHE A 119 -15.70 -2.55 2.90
CA PHE A 119 -15.48 -3.80 3.63
C PHE A 119 -14.05 -3.94 4.20
N PHE A 120 -13.07 -3.27 3.58
CA PHE A 120 -11.65 -3.35 3.89
C PHE A 120 -11.14 -2.05 4.56
N ASP A 121 -10.00 -2.14 5.25
CA ASP A 121 -9.37 -0.95 5.86
C ASP A 121 -8.70 -0.04 4.81
N SER A 122 -8.09 -0.62 3.78
CA SER A 122 -7.45 0.09 2.68
C SER A 122 -7.35 -0.80 1.43
N VAL A 123 -8.07 -0.44 0.37
CA VAL A 123 -8.02 -1.08 -0.96
C VAL A 123 -8.26 -0.03 -2.05
N HIS A 124 -7.84 -0.34 -3.27
CA HIS A 124 -8.14 0.47 -4.45
C HIS A 124 -9.45 0.03 -5.11
N VAL A 125 -10.05 0.92 -5.90
CA VAL A 125 -11.27 0.63 -6.67
C VAL A 125 -10.97 0.73 -8.17
N ILE A 126 -11.21 -0.36 -8.89
CA ILE A 126 -11.21 -0.40 -10.36
C ILE A 126 -12.57 -0.95 -10.80
N PRO A 127 -13.50 -0.09 -11.26
CA PRO A 127 -14.82 -0.55 -11.67
C PRO A 127 -14.75 -1.55 -12.82
N LEU A 128 -15.67 -2.51 -12.82
CA LEU A 128 -15.79 -3.47 -13.92
C LEU A 128 -15.99 -2.76 -15.27
N PRO A 129 -15.45 -3.31 -16.36
CA PRO A 129 -15.68 -2.76 -17.69
C PRO A 129 -17.15 -2.95 -18.09
N ILE A 130 -17.69 -1.97 -18.80
CA ILE A 130 -18.94 -2.09 -19.54
C ILE A 130 -18.62 -2.78 -20.87
N PRO A 131 -19.07 -4.03 -21.09
CA PRO A 131 -18.84 -4.72 -22.34
C PRO A 131 -19.60 -4.02 -23.47
N THR A 132 -19.07 -4.10 -24.69
CA THR A 132 -19.83 -3.65 -25.87
C THR A 132 -20.74 -4.79 -26.31
N VAL A 133 -22.06 -4.61 -26.19
CA VAL A 133 -23.04 -5.61 -26.61
C VAL A 133 -23.78 -5.11 -27.85
N ARG A 134 -23.63 -5.81 -28.98
CA ARG A 134 -24.33 -5.47 -30.22
C ARG A 134 -25.71 -6.11 -30.24
N SER A 135 -26.65 -5.48 -29.55
CA SER A 135 -28.03 -5.91 -29.42
C SER A 135 -28.93 -5.07 -30.30
N ASP A 136 -29.53 -5.67 -31.34
CA ASP A 136 -30.53 -5.00 -32.16
C ASP A 136 -31.81 -4.78 -31.33
N TYR A 137 -32.32 -3.55 -31.31
CA TYR A 137 -33.49 -3.21 -30.51
C TYR A 137 -34.79 -3.59 -31.24
N ASP A 138 -35.38 -4.71 -30.82
CA ASP A 138 -36.66 -5.23 -31.33
C ASP A 138 -37.45 -5.86 -30.17
N PRO A 139 -37.91 -5.05 -29.20
CA PRO A 139 -38.52 -5.55 -27.97
C PRO A 139 -39.87 -6.22 -28.25
N GLU A 140 -40.09 -7.39 -27.65
CA GLU A 140 -41.39 -8.04 -27.62
C GLU A 140 -42.27 -7.36 -26.57
N PRO A 141 -43.50 -6.93 -26.91
CA PRO A 141 -44.38 -6.30 -25.95
C PRO A 141 -44.61 -7.16 -24.70
N ASP A 142 -44.73 -6.49 -23.57
CA ASP A 142 -45.03 -7.06 -22.27
C ASP A 142 -43.95 -8.06 -21.78
N THR A 143 -42.68 -7.90 -22.18
CA THR A 143 -41.57 -8.73 -21.67
C THR A 143 -40.68 -8.02 -20.64
N VAL A 144 -40.54 -8.66 -19.48
CA VAL A 144 -39.59 -8.28 -18.43
C VAL A 144 -38.41 -9.23 -18.46
N GLY A 145 -37.18 -8.71 -18.52
CA GLY A 145 -35.97 -9.54 -18.66
C GLY A 145 -35.02 -9.41 -17.47
N ILE A 146 -34.62 -10.55 -16.91
CA ILE A 146 -33.58 -10.62 -15.87
C ILE A 146 -32.39 -11.39 -16.42
N LEU A 147 -31.20 -10.79 -16.35
CA LEU A 147 -29.96 -11.36 -16.85
C LEU A 147 -29.11 -11.97 -15.73
N GLY A 148 -28.60 -13.18 -15.95
CA GLY A 148 -27.57 -13.81 -15.13
C GLY A 148 -27.90 -15.23 -14.72
N TYR A 149 -27.04 -15.81 -13.89
CA TYR A 149 -27.24 -17.15 -13.33
C TYR A 149 -28.39 -17.18 -12.33
N LEU A 150 -29.22 -18.22 -12.41
CA LEU A 150 -30.36 -18.39 -11.52
C LEU A 150 -29.98 -19.20 -10.27
N TYR A 151 -30.19 -18.60 -9.10
CA TYR A 151 -30.05 -19.24 -7.78
C TYR A 151 -30.81 -18.41 -6.70
N PRO A 152 -31.03 -18.96 -5.50
CA PRO A 152 -31.77 -18.28 -4.43
C PRO A 152 -31.17 -16.93 -4.00
N GLY A 153 -32.02 -15.99 -3.62
CA GLY A 153 -31.60 -14.70 -3.03
C GLY A 153 -31.31 -13.58 -4.02
N LYS A 154 -31.54 -13.83 -5.31
CA LYS A 154 -31.34 -12.90 -6.43
C LYS A 154 -32.54 -12.00 -6.75
N GLY A 155 -33.59 -12.07 -5.91
CA GLY A 155 -34.81 -11.29 -6.06
C GLY A 155 -35.74 -11.80 -7.17
N HIS A 156 -35.53 -13.04 -7.65
CA HIS A 156 -36.38 -13.65 -8.67
C HIS A 156 -37.81 -13.84 -8.16
N GLU A 157 -37.94 -14.35 -6.94
CA GLU A 157 -39.21 -14.55 -6.25
C GLU A 157 -39.97 -13.23 -6.08
N ASP A 158 -39.28 -12.16 -5.71
CA ASP A 158 -39.88 -10.83 -5.49
C ASP A 158 -40.52 -10.29 -6.77
N VAL A 159 -39.82 -10.42 -7.90
CA VAL A 159 -40.35 -9.96 -9.19
C VAL A 159 -41.55 -10.81 -9.61
N ILE A 160 -41.49 -12.13 -9.45
CA ILE A 160 -42.61 -13.03 -9.78
C ILE A 160 -43.85 -12.65 -8.95
N GLU A 161 -43.71 -12.47 -7.64
CA GLU A 161 -44.82 -12.08 -6.77
C GLU A 161 -45.43 -10.74 -7.14
N GLN A 162 -44.62 -9.79 -7.61
CA GLN A 162 -45.07 -8.46 -8.03
C GLN A 162 -45.71 -8.43 -9.43
N LEU A 163 -45.45 -9.45 -10.26
CA LEU A 163 -46.03 -9.56 -11.61
C LEU A 163 -47.38 -10.28 -11.66
N VAL A 164 -47.92 -10.73 -10.51
CA VAL A 164 -49.22 -11.41 -10.45
C VAL A 164 -50.34 -10.52 -11.01
N GLY A 165 -51.10 -11.07 -11.97
CA GLY A 165 -52.21 -10.36 -12.64
C GLY A 165 -51.79 -9.14 -13.45
N SER A 166 -50.51 -9.01 -13.81
CA SER A 166 -49.99 -7.90 -14.63
C SER A 166 -50.16 -8.12 -16.13
N GLY A 167 -50.07 -9.37 -16.60
CA GLY A 167 -50.03 -9.71 -18.03
C GLY A 167 -48.62 -9.76 -18.62
N TYR A 168 -47.58 -9.31 -17.90
CA TYR A 168 -46.20 -9.41 -18.35
C TYR A 168 -45.70 -10.86 -18.36
N ARG A 169 -44.84 -11.16 -19.34
CA ARG A 169 -44.00 -12.36 -19.39
C ARG A 169 -42.63 -12.06 -18.79
N LEU A 170 -42.18 -12.88 -17.86
CA LEU A 170 -40.85 -12.80 -17.28
C LEU A 170 -39.88 -13.77 -17.98
N ARG A 171 -38.78 -13.25 -18.51
CA ARG A 171 -37.71 -14.03 -19.12
C ARG A 171 -36.43 -13.94 -18.30
N PHE A 172 -35.90 -15.10 -17.90
CA PHE A 172 -34.58 -15.22 -17.34
C PHE A 172 -33.57 -15.54 -18.44
N LEU A 173 -32.73 -14.57 -18.77
CA LEU A 173 -31.63 -14.70 -19.72
C LEU A 173 -30.42 -15.30 -19.00
N GLY A 174 -30.33 -16.62 -19.00
CA GLY A 174 -29.21 -17.33 -18.37
C GLY A 174 -29.56 -18.75 -17.89
N GLN A 175 -28.51 -19.48 -17.50
CA GLN A 175 -28.63 -20.85 -17.00
C GLN A 175 -28.83 -20.90 -15.48
N VAL A 176 -29.42 -22.00 -15.01
CA VAL A 176 -29.49 -22.31 -13.59
C VAL A 176 -28.09 -22.65 -13.07
N SER A 177 -27.72 -22.09 -11.92
CA SER A 177 -26.46 -22.43 -11.26
C SER A 177 -26.45 -23.90 -10.85
N ALA A 178 -25.31 -24.57 -11.03
CA ALA A 178 -25.16 -25.98 -10.67
C ALA A 178 -25.57 -26.24 -9.21
N GLY A 179 -26.42 -27.24 -8.98
CA GLY A 179 -26.94 -27.59 -7.66
C GLY A 179 -28.21 -26.84 -7.24
N HIS A 180 -28.75 -25.97 -8.10
CA HIS A 180 -29.99 -25.23 -7.88
C HIS A 180 -31.13 -25.62 -8.82
N GLU A 181 -31.01 -26.74 -9.54
CA GLU A 181 -31.98 -27.21 -10.53
C GLU A 181 -33.37 -27.44 -9.91
N GLN A 182 -33.43 -28.12 -8.77
CA GLN A 182 -34.69 -28.36 -8.05
C GLN A 182 -35.34 -27.07 -7.54
N TRP A 183 -34.52 -26.08 -7.16
CA TRP A 183 -35.05 -24.78 -6.74
C TRP A 183 -35.61 -24.01 -7.93
N ALA A 184 -34.96 -24.07 -9.10
CA ALA A 184 -35.47 -23.43 -10.31
C ALA A 184 -36.77 -24.09 -10.81
N GLU A 185 -36.88 -25.42 -10.72
CA GLU A 185 -38.13 -26.13 -11.00
C GLU A 185 -39.27 -25.68 -10.07
N ALA A 186 -38.98 -25.56 -8.77
CA ALA A 186 -39.95 -25.06 -7.78
C ALA A 186 -40.32 -23.59 -8.01
N LEU A 187 -39.39 -22.76 -8.47
CA LEU A 187 -39.62 -21.37 -8.83
C LEU A 187 -40.61 -21.26 -10.00
N CYS A 188 -40.40 -22.04 -11.07
CA CYS A 188 -41.31 -22.06 -12.22
C CYS A 188 -42.69 -22.60 -11.85
N ALA A 189 -42.76 -23.71 -11.11
CA ALA A 189 -44.04 -24.26 -10.64
C ALA A 189 -44.82 -23.24 -9.80
N ARG A 190 -44.11 -22.46 -8.98
CA ARG A 190 -44.72 -21.38 -8.19
C ARG A 190 -45.22 -20.23 -9.06
N ALA A 191 -44.49 -19.85 -10.10
CA ALA A 191 -44.94 -18.84 -11.04
C ALA A 191 -46.21 -19.28 -11.80
N ASP A 192 -46.26 -20.55 -12.21
CA ASP A 192 -47.45 -21.15 -12.86
C ASP A 192 -48.67 -21.12 -11.92
N GLU A 193 -48.51 -21.48 -10.64
CA GLU A 193 -49.57 -21.39 -9.62
C GLU A 193 -50.10 -19.97 -9.44
N LEU A 194 -49.21 -18.97 -9.57
CA LEU A 194 -49.52 -17.55 -9.44
C LEU A 194 -50.04 -16.93 -10.76
N GLY A 195 -50.04 -17.69 -11.85
CA GLY A 195 -50.48 -17.23 -13.18
C GLY A 195 -49.51 -16.24 -13.84
N VAL A 196 -48.20 -16.36 -13.59
CA VAL A 196 -47.15 -15.53 -14.18
C VAL A 196 -46.38 -16.36 -15.21
N ASP A 197 -46.36 -15.92 -16.47
CA ASP A 197 -45.63 -16.59 -17.56
C ASP A 197 -44.12 -16.40 -17.38
N VAL A 198 -43.40 -17.50 -17.09
CA VAL A 198 -41.96 -17.51 -16.82
C VAL A 198 -41.24 -18.40 -17.82
N GLU A 199 -40.18 -17.87 -18.43
CA GLU A 199 -39.29 -18.60 -19.33
C GLU A 199 -37.83 -18.49 -18.86
N ILE A 200 -37.12 -19.63 -18.81
CA ILE A 200 -35.68 -19.69 -18.55
C ILE A 200 -34.99 -20.11 -19.86
N THR A 201 -34.14 -19.26 -20.42
CA THR A 201 -33.51 -19.52 -21.71
C THR A 201 -32.45 -20.62 -21.65
N GLY A 202 -31.83 -20.82 -20.48
CA GLY A 202 -30.63 -21.65 -20.35
C GLY A 202 -29.37 -20.88 -20.74
N TRP A 203 -28.30 -21.62 -21.02
CA TRP A 203 -27.03 -21.02 -21.46
C TRP A 203 -27.21 -20.37 -22.83
N LEU A 204 -26.72 -19.15 -22.97
CA LEU A 204 -26.71 -18.37 -24.20
C LEU A 204 -25.26 -18.02 -24.52
N ASP A 205 -24.85 -18.19 -25.78
CA ASP A 205 -23.61 -17.58 -26.24
C ASP A 205 -23.74 -16.05 -26.40
N ASP A 206 -22.66 -15.35 -26.73
CA ASP A 206 -22.66 -13.88 -26.82
C ASP A 206 -23.62 -13.34 -27.89
N GLU A 207 -23.82 -14.06 -29.00
CA GLU A 207 -24.69 -13.63 -30.09
C GLU A 207 -26.17 -13.88 -29.73
N GLU A 208 -26.46 -15.05 -29.16
CA GLU A 208 -27.77 -15.41 -28.64
C GLU A 208 -28.20 -14.48 -27.51
N LEU A 209 -27.30 -14.19 -26.57
CA LEU A 209 -27.55 -13.25 -25.49
C LEU A 209 -27.87 -11.86 -26.02
N ALA A 210 -27.08 -11.35 -26.96
CA ALA A 210 -27.32 -10.03 -27.55
C ALA A 210 -28.69 -9.96 -28.27
N ARG A 211 -29.09 -11.04 -28.94
CA ARG A 211 -30.40 -11.16 -29.59
C ARG A 211 -31.54 -11.18 -28.58
N GLU A 212 -31.44 -12.00 -27.55
CA GLU A 212 -32.47 -12.10 -26.50
C GLU A 212 -32.58 -10.81 -25.70
N MET A 213 -31.47 -10.13 -25.39
CA MET A 213 -31.48 -8.81 -24.77
C MET A 213 -32.23 -7.76 -25.60
N GLY A 214 -32.16 -7.88 -26.93
CA GLY A 214 -32.86 -6.99 -27.87
C GLY A 214 -34.37 -7.14 -27.80
N ARG A 215 -34.83 -8.38 -27.56
CA ARG A 215 -36.23 -8.79 -27.44
C ARG A 215 -36.87 -8.46 -26.11
N ILE A 216 -36.09 -8.12 -25.08
CA ILE A 216 -36.65 -7.69 -23.79
C ILE A 216 -37.16 -6.25 -23.92
N GLU A 217 -38.39 -5.98 -23.48
CA GLU A 217 -38.94 -4.63 -23.39
C GLU A 217 -38.43 -3.90 -22.14
N ILE A 218 -38.55 -4.53 -20.96
CA ILE A 218 -38.22 -3.94 -19.66
C ILE A 218 -37.09 -4.75 -18.97
N PRO A 219 -35.84 -4.27 -19.03
CA PRO A 219 -34.71 -4.89 -18.33
C PRO A 219 -34.76 -4.65 -16.83
N VAL A 220 -34.55 -5.72 -16.05
CA VAL A 220 -34.60 -5.70 -14.59
C VAL A 220 -33.34 -6.32 -13.98
N CYS A 221 -32.83 -5.68 -12.95
CA CYS A 221 -31.80 -6.18 -12.04
C CYS A 221 -32.34 -6.16 -10.60
N ALA A 222 -33.11 -7.20 -10.26
CA ALA A 222 -33.78 -7.32 -8.97
C ALA A 222 -32.91 -7.84 -7.83
N HIS A 223 -31.60 -7.96 -8.05
CA HIS A 223 -30.69 -8.52 -7.06
C HIS A 223 -30.76 -7.73 -5.75
N ARG A 224 -31.02 -8.46 -4.67
CA ARG A 224 -31.07 -7.89 -3.32
C ARG A 224 -29.70 -7.41 -2.83
N HIS A 225 -28.65 -8.06 -3.35
CA HIS A 225 -27.27 -7.94 -2.95
C HIS A 225 -26.42 -7.80 -4.20
N PHE A 226 -25.61 -6.74 -4.26
CA PHE A 226 -24.73 -6.49 -5.38
C PHE A 226 -23.28 -6.51 -4.89
N SER A 227 -22.48 -7.36 -5.52
CA SER A 227 -21.04 -7.22 -5.65
C SER A 227 -20.81 -7.14 -7.16
N ALA A 228 -20.12 -6.09 -7.62
CA ALA A 228 -19.65 -5.90 -9.00
C ALA A 228 -20.47 -6.65 -10.08
N SER A 229 -21.73 -6.23 -10.31
CA SER A 229 -22.66 -7.04 -11.11
C SER A 229 -22.34 -6.98 -12.60
N GLY A 230 -21.83 -8.10 -13.13
CA GLY A 230 -21.66 -8.30 -14.57
C GLY A 230 -22.97 -8.13 -15.34
N SER A 231 -24.10 -8.65 -14.83
CA SER A 231 -25.41 -8.51 -15.48
C SER A 231 -25.83 -7.05 -15.69
N LEU A 232 -25.64 -6.20 -14.68
CA LEU A 232 -25.93 -4.77 -14.82
C LEU A 232 -25.01 -4.13 -15.86
N MET A 233 -23.69 -4.42 -15.81
CA MET A 233 -22.74 -3.90 -16.79
C MET A 233 -23.09 -4.33 -18.22
N THR A 234 -23.53 -5.58 -18.42
CA THR A 234 -23.95 -6.09 -19.73
C THR A 234 -25.18 -5.37 -20.26
N TRP A 235 -26.20 -5.12 -19.43
CA TRP A 235 -27.36 -4.32 -19.84
C TRP A 235 -26.99 -2.88 -20.23
N LEU A 236 -26.15 -2.22 -19.42
CA LEU A 236 -25.61 -0.90 -19.74
C LEU A 236 -24.80 -0.93 -21.06
N GLY A 237 -24.06 -2.01 -21.29
CA GLY A 237 -23.29 -2.27 -22.50
C GLY A 237 -24.10 -2.44 -23.77
N ALA A 238 -25.33 -2.95 -23.64
CA ALA A 238 -26.34 -2.96 -24.70
C ALA A 238 -27.09 -1.62 -24.84
N GLY A 239 -26.70 -0.61 -24.05
CA GLY A 239 -27.31 0.72 -24.05
C GLY A 239 -28.70 0.78 -23.44
N ARG A 240 -29.11 -0.25 -22.71
CA ARG A 240 -30.48 -0.37 -22.20
C ARG A 240 -30.69 0.47 -20.95
N HIS A 241 -31.91 0.97 -20.78
CA HIS A 241 -32.38 1.51 -19.49
C HIS A 241 -32.83 0.34 -18.61
N VAL A 242 -32.31 0.26 -17.38
CA VAL A 242 -32.52 -0.87 -16.47
C VAL A 242 -33.19 -0.41 -15.18
N LEU A 243 -34.20 -1.16 -14.76
CA LEU A 243 -34.75 -1.03 -13.42
C LEU A 243 -33.90 -1.83 -12.44
N VAL A 244 -33.33 -1.19 -11.42
CA VAL A 244 -32.34 -1.80 -10.52
C VAL A 244 -32.79 -1.66 -9.08
N ASN A 245 -32.71 -2.73 -8.29
CA ASN A 245 -33.03 -2.66 -6.87
C ASN A 245 -32.18 -1.58 -6.16
N ASP A 246 -32.82 -0.73 -5.36
CA ASP A 246 -32.17 0.37 -4.65
C ASP A 246 -31.22 -0.17 -3.56
N SER A 247 -29.92 -0.06 -3.82
CA SER A 247 -28.84 -0.56 -2.97
C SER A 247 -27.66 0.40 -2.99
N SER A 248 -26.74 0.29 -2.03
CA SER A 248 -25.54 1.13 -1.98
C SER A 248 -24.71 1.04 -3.28
N TYR A 249 -24.52 -0.16 -3.81
CA TYR A 249 -23.88 -0.37 -5.11
C TYR A 249 -24.68 0.26 -6.26
N ALA A 250 -25.99 0.01 -6.33
CA ALA A 250 -26.80 0.56 -7.43
C ALA A 250 -26.81 2.08 -7.44
N ARG A 251 -26.87 2.74 -6.27
CA ARG A 251 -26.72 4.19 -6.13
C ARG A 251 -25.36 4.68 -6.59
N GLU A 252 -24.28 3.95 -6.27
CA GLU A 252 -22.93 4.26 -6.72
C GLU A 252 -22.85 4.25 -8.27
N ILE A 253 -23.34 3.17 -8.90
CA ILE A 253 -23.33 3.05 -10.36
C ILE A 253 -24.24 4.11 -11.00
N ALA A 254 -25.42 4.36 -10.43
CA ALA A 254 -26.35 5.38 -10.91
C ALA A 254 -25.76 6.79 -10.88
N THR A 255 -24.77 7.10 -10.03
CA THR A 255 -24.10 8.42 -10.10
C THR A 255 -23.28 8.62 -11.37
N HIS A 256 -22.89 7.54 -12.04
CA HIS A 256 -22.12 7.55 -13.28
C HIS A 256 -22.96 7.29 -14.54
N TYR A 257 -24.10 6.60 -14.38
CA TYR A 257 -25.00 6.13 -15.45
C TYR A 257 -26.48 6.41 -15.14
N ASP A 258 -26.78 7.61 -14.62
CA ASP A 258 -28.13 8.06 -14.24
C ASP A 258 -29.15 7.98 -15.39
N GLU A 259 -28.71 8.26 -16.62
CA GLU A 259 -29.53 8.16 -17.83
C GLU A 259 -29.94 6.71 -18.19
N HIS A 260 -29.37 5.70 -17.51
CA HIS A 260 -29.62 4.29 -17.80
C HIS A 260 -30.23 3.51 -16.62
N ILE A 261 -30.36 4.11 -15.43
CA ILE A 261 -30.73 3.38 -14.23
C ILE A 261 -31.90 4.08 -13.54
N THR A 262 -32.97 3.30 -13.30
CA THR A 262 -34.01 3.67 -12.34
C THR A 262 -33.86 2.81 -11.10
N LEU A 263 -33.66 3.45 -9.96
CA LEU A 263 -33.59 2.77 -8.67
C LEU A 263 -35.00 2.42 -8.18
N VAL A 264 -35.22 1.16 -7.85
CA VAL A 264 -36.51 0.60 -7.46
C VAL A 264 -36.45 0.11 -6.01
N PRO A 265 -37.25 0.67 -5.09
CA PRO A 265 -37.43 0.11 -3.77
C PRO A 265 -37.96 -1.33 -3.83
N ARG A 266 -37.54 -2.20 -2.90
CA ARG A 266 -37.80 -3.66 -2.94
C ARG A 266 -39.25 -4.07 -3.23
N ASP A 267 -40.22 -3.35 -2.68
CA ASP A 267 -41.64 -3.71 -2.77
C ASP A 267 -42.40 -2.92 -3.85
N HIS A 268 -41.69 -2.21 -4.72
CA HIS A 268 -42.26 -1.29 -5.71
C HIS A 268 -41.99 -1.74 -7.16
N TRP A 269 -41.63 -3.02 -7.37
CA TRP A 269 -41.36 -3.56 -8.71
C TRP A 269 -42.53 -3.40 -9.66
N ARG A 270 -43.76 -3.70 -9.21
CA ARG A 270 -44.96 -3.58 -10.05
C ARG A 270 -45.15 -2.15 -10.55
N GLU A 271 -45.10 -1.18 -9.63
CA GLU A 271 -45.22 0.24 -9.96
C GLU A 271 -44.11 0.71 -10.90
N ALA A 272 -42.86 0.28 -10.66
CA ALA A 272 -41.73 0.66 -11.50
C ALA A 272 -41.82 0.07 -12.92
N ILE A 273 -42.28 -1.18 -13.05
CA ILE A 273 -42.47 -1.86 -14.33
C ILE A 273 -43.63 -1.23 -15.11
N ASP A 274 -44.78 -1.00 -14.46
CA ASP A 274 -45.95 -0.37 -15.09
C ASP A 274 -45.66 1.07 -15.58
N ASN A 275 -44.76 1.79 -14.90
CA ASN A 275 -44.35 3.14 -15.28
C ASN A 275 -43.11 3.17 -16.19
N ALA A 276 -42.47 2.04 -16.46
CA ALA A 276 -41.30 1.99 -17.32
C ALA A 276 -41.71 2.34 -18.74
N THR A 277 -41.01 3.30 -19.34
CA THR A 277 -41.21 3.64 -20.75
C THR A 277 -40.12 2.97 -21.58
N PRO A 278 -40.45 2.02 -22.47
CA PRO A 278 -39.47 1.39 -23.35
C PRO A 278 -38.78 2.47 -24.19
N ALA A 279 -37.46 2.54 -24.08
CA ALA A 279 -36.64 3.50 -24.81
C ALA A 279 -35.63 2.77 -25.70
N PRO A 280 -35.37 3.28 -26.92
CA PRO A 280 -34.27 2.80 -27.74
C PRO A 280 -32.93 2.89 -26.99
N PRO A 281 -31.95 2.02 -27.30
CA PRO A 281 -30.68 2.01 -26.61
C PRO A 281 -29.94 3.34 -26.73
N ILE A 282 -29.45 3.84 -25.60
CA ILE A 282 -28.57 4.99 -25.52
C ILE A 282 -27.14 4.47 -25.42
N LYS A 283 -26.20 5.09 -26.13
CA LYS A 283 -24.80 4.65 -26.04
C LYS A 283 -24.26 4.98 -24.63
N PRO A 284 -23.77 3.99 -23.85
CA PRO A 284 -23.24 4.26 -22.52
C PRO A 284 -21.95 5.07 -22.59
N ARG A 285 -21.60 5.72 -21.48
CA ARG A 285 -20.28 6.35 -21.32
C ARG A 285 -19.19 5.29 -21.48
N PRO A 286 -18.09 5.60 -22.19
CA PRO A 286 -17.02 4.63 -22.42
C PRO A 286 -16.29 4.31 -21.10
N HIS A 287 -16.34 3.04 -20.69
CA HIS A 287 -15.53 2.45 -19.63
C HIS A 287 -15.30 0.98 -19.93
N GLY A 288 -14.37 0.68 -20.83
CA GLY A 288 -14.06 -0.68 -21.29
C GLY A 288 -12.75 -1.22 -20.73
N TRP A 289 -12.29 -2.33 -21.31
CA TRP A 289 -11.05 -2.99 -20.93
C TRP A 289 -9.81 -2.10 -21.05
N ALA A 290 -9.79 -1.13 -21.97
CA ALA A 290 -8.68 -0.19 -22.09
C ALA A 290 -8.57 0.75 -20.88
N GLU A 291 -9.70 1.24 -20.33
CA GLU A 291 -9.70 2.00 -19.07
C GLU A 291 -9.22 1.12 -17.90
N VAL A 292 -9.80 -0.07 -17.74
CA VAL A 292 -9.48 -1.02 -16.68
C VAL A 292 -8.00 -1.40 -16.70
N ALA A 293 -7.46 -1.74 -17.87
CA ALA A 293 -6.04 -2.08 -18.05
C ALA A 293 -5.13 -0.91 -17.67
N ARG A 294 -5.46 0.33 -18.07
CA ARG A 294 -4.69 1.52 -17.68
C ARG A 294 -4.72 1.75 -16.16
N MET A 295 -5.86 1.52 -15.50
CA MET A 295 -5.96 1.65 -14.04
C MET A 295 -5.08 0.62 -13.34
N TRP A 296 -5.12 -0.65 -13.77
CA TRP A 296 -4.24 -1.70 -13.25
C TRP A 296 -2.77 -1.41 -13.50
N GLN A 297 -2.41 -1.00 -14.72
CA GLN A 297 -1.04 -0.61 -15.06
C GLN A 297 -0.53 0.51 -14.17
N ARG A 298 -1.35 1.53 -13.86
CA ARG A 298 -0.97 2.61 -12.93
C ARG A 298 -0.81 2.14 -11.49
N LEU A 299 -1.55 1.13 -11.05
CA LEU A 299 -1.36 0.56 -9.72
C LEU A 299 -0.12 -0.32 -9.64
N TRP A 300 0.23 -1.07 -10.70
CA TRP A 300 1.45 -1.88 -10.71
C TRP A 300 2.73 -1.07 -11.02
N TYR A 301 2.58 -0.05 -11.86
CA TYR A 301 3.65 0.80 -12.37
C TYR A 301 3.21 2.28 -12.31
N PRO A 302 3.16 2.86 -11.10
CA PRO A 302 2.77 4.25 -10.91
C PRO A 302 3.76 5.23 -11.58
N PRO A 303 3.31 6.42 -12.01
CA PRO A 303 4.21 7.45 -12.52
C PRO A 303 5.39 7.71 -11.58
N VAL A 304 6.61 7.75 -12.13
CA VAL A 304 7.86 7.96 -11.37
C VAL A 304 8.58 9.19 -11.88
N SER A 305 9.03 10.04 -10.97
CA SER A 305 9.91 11.17 -11.26
C SER A 305 11.33 10.81 -10.85
N VAL A 306 12.23 10.75 -11.83
CA VAL A 306 13.66 10.54 -11.59
C VAL A 306 14.30 11.90 -11.29
N VAL A 307 14.70 12.10 -10.04
CA VAL A 307 15.29 13.34 -9.53
C VAL A 307 16.81 13.21 -9.52
N ILE A 308 17.47 14.04 -10.32
CA ILE A 308 18.92 13.97 -10.58
C ILE A 308 19.59 15.25 -10.06
N PRO A 309 20.26 15.23 -8.89
CA PRO A 309 21.07 16.36 -8.46
C PRO A 309 22.30 16.47 -9.37
N HIS A 310 22.57 17.67 -9.87
CA HIS A 310 23.62 17.94 -10.85
C HIS A 310 24.50 19.12 -10.44
N TYR A 311 25.80 19.01 -10.69
CA TYR A 311 26.74 20.14 -10.59
C TYR A 311 27.88 20.00 -11.60
N ASN A 312 27.93 20.91 -12.56
CA ASN A 312 29.06 21.24 -13.44
C ASN A 312 29.76 20.05 -14.16
N ASP A 313 29.01 19.01 -14.53
CA ASP A 313 29.51 17.88 -15.32
C ASP A 313 28.48 17.42 -16.38
N HIS A 314 28.34 18.21 -17.44
CA HIS A 314 27.33 18.01 -18.48
C HIS A 314 27.52 16.69 -19.25
N GLU A 315 28.77 16.26 -19.45
CA GLU A 315 29.08 15.03 -20.20
C GLU A 315 28.63 13.78 -19.45
N VAL A 316 28.88 13.74 -18.14
CA VAL A 316 28.46 12.63 -17.30
C VAL A 316 26.94 12.64 -17.11
N LEU A 317 26.34 13.82 -16.90
CA LEU A 317 24.89 13.98 -16.84
C LEU A 317 24.20 13.43 -18.10
N ALA A 318 24.74 13.72 -19.29
CA ALA A 318 24.18 13.24 -20.55
C ALA A 318 24.07 11.70 -20.60
N ARG A 319 25.07 10.99 -20.05
CA ARG A 319 25.06 9.52 -19.98
C ARG A 319 24.03 9.00 -18.99
N THR A 320 23.88 9.64 -17.83
CA THR A 320 22.83 9.28 -16.87
C THR A 320 21.45 9.50 -17.48
N LEU A 321 21.22 10.64 -18.14
CA LEU A 321 19.96 10.92 -18.83
C LEU A 321 19.64 9.88 -19.92
N GLU A 322 20.63 9.46 -20.71
CA GLU A 322 20.44 8.39 -21.70
C GLU A 322 20.00 7.08 -21.03
N SER A 323 20.61 6.72 -19.89
CA SER A 323 20.21 5.51 -19.14
C SER A 323 18.80 5.59 -18.55
N VAL A 324 18.35 6.79 -18.18
CA VAL A 324 16.98 7.03 -17.68
C VAL A 324 15.97 6.98 -18.82
N ARG A 325 16.29 7.55 -19.98
CA ARG A 325 15.44 7.47 -21.18
C ARG A 325 15.32 6.05 -21.73
N ALA A 326 16.33 5.20 -21.50
CA ALA A 326 16.36 3.82 -21.94
C ALA A 326 15.65 2.85 -20.99
N GLN A 327 14.98 3.33 -19.94
CA GLN A 327 14.32 2.47 -18.96
C GLN A 327 13.13 1.73 -19.57
N ASP A 328 13.12 0.40 -19.38
CA ASP A 328 12.00 -0.49 -19.63
C ASP A 328 11.00 -0.42 -18.47
N TYR A 329 10.32 0.72 -18.37
CA TYR A 329 9.29 0.98 -17.37
C TYR A 329 7.91 1.12 -18.04
N PRO A 330 6.91 0.27 -17.70
CA PRO A 330 5.58 0.35 -18.32
C PRO A 330 4.79 1.62 -17.98
N GLY A 331 5.12 2.29 -16.87
CA GLY A 331 4.46 3.51 -16.41
C GLY A 331 5.13 4.78 -16.98
N PRO A 332 4.54 5.97 -16.73
CA PRO A 332 5.17 7.23 -17.11
C PRO A 332 6.46 7.49 -16.31
N VAL A 333 7.51 7.96 -16.99
CA VAL A 333 8.77 8.42 -16.39
C VAL A 333 8.91 9.92 -16.66
N GLU A 334 9.05 10.68 -15.59
CA GLU A 334 9.40 12.11 -15.64
C GLU A 334 10.86 12.28 -15.23
N ILE A 335 11.60 13.13 -15.96
CA ILE A 335 13.00 13.45 -15.63
C ILE A 335 13.05 14.84 -15.02
N VAL A 336 13.63 14.95 -13.82
CA VAL A 336 13.84 16.21 -13.12
C VAL A 336 15.32 16.37 -12.80
N VAL A 337 15.97 17.35 -13.41
CA VAL A 337 17.37 17.70 -13.12
C VAL A 337 17.39 18.88 -12.16
N ALA A 338 17.99 18.70 -11.00
CA ALA A 338 18.16 19.72 -9.98
C ALA A 338 19.60 20.21 -9.95
N ASP A 339 19.85 21.34 -10.58
CA ASP A 339 21.15 21.99 -10.67
C ASP A 339 21.52 22.73 -9.38
N ASP A 340 22.61 22.30 -8.74
CA ASP A 340 23.16 22.85 -7.49
C ASP A 340 24.04 24.09 -7.74
N GLY A 341 23.61 24.97 -8.64
CA GLY A 341 24.30 26.22 -8.94
C GLY A 341 25.49 26.06 -9.88
N SER A 342 25.38 25.25 -10.95
CA SER A 342 26.45 25.16 -11.94
C SER A 342 26.78 26.51 -12.59
N PRO A 343 28.05 26.78 -12.94
CA PRO A 343 28.43 28.01 -13.67
C PRO A 343 27.65 28.18 -14.98
N THR A 344 27.28 27.08 -15.62
CA THR A 344 26.36 27.04 -16.75
C THR A 344 25.30 25.99 -16.44
N PRO A 345 24.02 26.37 -16.23
CA PRO A 345 22.96 25.41 -16.01
C PRO A 345 22.77 24.48 -17.21
N PRO A 346 22.36 23.21 -17.01
CA PRO A 346 22.08 22.30 -18.11
C PRO A 346 20.79 22.70 -18.86
N GLU A 347 20.82 22.68 -20.19
CA GLU A 347 19.64 22.86 -21.05
C GLU A 347 19.23 21.49 -21.62
N ILE A 348 18.02 21.02 -21.31
CA ILE A 348 17.52 19.68 -21.67
C ILE A 348 16.05 19.79 -22.09
N ASP A 349 15.74 19.42 -23.34
CA ASP A 349 14.41 19.65 -23.95
C ASP A 349 13.27 18.79 -23.35
N ASP A 350 13.58 17.62 -22.83
CA ASP A 350 12.62 16.62 -22.31
C ASP A 350 12.74 16.38 -20.81
N ALA A 351 13.33 17.33 -20.07
CA ALA A 351 13.45 17.27 -18.63
C ALA A 351 13.01 18.58 -17.98
N ILE A 352 12.50 18.48 -16.75
CA ILE A 352 12.29 19.64 -15.90
C ILE A 352 13.65 20.00 -15.29
N VAL A 353 14.18 21.18 -15.61
CA VAL A 353 15.41 21.69 -15.00
C VAL A 353 15.07 22.74 -13.96
N VAL A 354 15.50 22.53 -12.73
CA VAL A 354 15.38 23.49 -11.62
C VAL A 354 16.77 23.82 -11.09
N THR A 355 17.00 25.09 -10.76
CA THR A 355 18.33 25.57 -10.33
C THR A 355 18.23 26.30 -8.99
N GLN A 356 19.21 26.08 -8.13
CA GLN A 356 19.46 26.89 -6.94
C GLN A 356 20.74 27.72 -7.07
N PRO A 357 20.96 28.76 -6.24
CA PRO A 357 22.22 29.50 -6.24
C PRO A 357 23.43 28.61 -5.94
N ASP A 358 24.63 29.02 -6.34
CA ASP A 358 25.86 28.38 -5.87
C ASP A 358 26.20 28.90 -4.46
N GLU A 359 26.00 28.06 -3.44
CA GLU A 359 26.43 28.33 -2.06
C GLU A 359 27.26 27.15 -1.51
N GLY A 360 28.00 26.48 -2.41
CA GLY A 360 28.74 25.26 -2.12
C GLY A 360 27.93 23.98 -2.32
N PHE A 361 28.49 22.83 -1.89
CA PHE A 361 27.89 21.50 -2.08
C PHE A 361 26.63 21.34 -1.23
N ARG A 362 25.45 21.33 -1.86
CA ARG A 362 24.14 21.26 -1.19
C ARG A 362 23.20 20.28 -1.90
N ALA A 363 23.69 19.08 -2.19
CA ALA A 363 22.93 18.03 -2.85
C ALA A 363 21.58 17.70 -2.16
N ALA A 364 21.51 17.77 -0.83
CA ALA A 364 20.24 17.61 -0.10
C ALA A 364 19.19 18.66 -0.49
N ALA A 365 19.59 19.92 -0.57
CA ALA A 365 18.73 21.02 -1.00
C ALA A 365 18.33 20.87 -2.48
N ALA A 366 19.26 20.50 -3.36
CA ALA A 366 18.98 20.26 -4.77
C ALA A 366 18.00 19.10 -4.97
N ARG A 367 18.18 17.98 -4.28
CA ARG A 367 17.23 16.84 -4.30
C ARG A 367 15.83 17.27 -3.85
N ASN A 368 15.73 18.08 -2.79
CA ASN A 368 14.44 18.61 -2.33
C ASN A 368 13.80 19.54 -3.37
N LEU A 369 14.59 20.40 -4.02
CA LEU A 369 14.12 21.30 -5.08
C LEU A 369 13.55 20.49 -6.26
N GLY A 370 14.27 19.45 -6.69
CA GLY A 370 13.78 18.54 -7.73
C GLY A 370 12.52 17.78 -7.31
N ALA A 371 12.50 17.24 -6.09
CA ALA A 371 11.32 16.56 -5.54
C ALA A 371 10.09 17.49 -5.46
N ALA A 372 10.28 18.78 -5.22
CA ALA A 372 9.19 19.77 -5.20
C ALA A 372 8.65 20.09 -6.60
N ALA A 373 9.46 19.95 -7.64
CA ALA A 373 9.06 20.14 -9.04
C ALA A 373 8.46 18.87 -9.69
N ALA A 374 8.69 17.71 -9.08
CA ALA A 374 8.22 16.41 -9.55
C ALA A 374 6.69 16.25 -9.47
N SER A 375 6.10 15.63 -10.49
CA SER A 375 4.66 15.33 -10.58
C SER A 375 4.32 13.85 -10.37
N GLY A 376 5.31 12.96 -10.45
CA GLY A 376 5.16 11.52 -10.27
C GLY A 376 4.65 11.12 -8.89
N ASN A 377 4.00 9.98 -8.79
CA ASN A 377 3.59 9.39 -7.51
C ASN A 377 4.81 8.93 -6.71
N LEU A 378 5.82 8.42 -7.41
CA LEU A 378 7.07 7.96 -6.84
C LEU A 378 8.21 8.94 -7.17
N LEU A 379 9.15 9.07 -6.24
CA LEU A 379 10.43 9.75 -6.45
C LEU A 379 11.53 8.69 -6.53
N ALA A 380 12.34 8.73 -7.59
CA ALA A 380 13.56 7.96 -7.73
C ALA A 380 14.76 8.92 -7.76
N PHE A 381 15.54 8.97 -6.69
CA PHE A 381 16.75 9.79 -6.61
C PHE A 381 17.93 9.03 -7.21
N VAL A 382 18.59 9.65 -8.18
CA VAL A 382 19.73 9.09 -8.92
C VAL A 382 20.78 10.16 -9.11
N ASP A 383 22.02 9.92 -8.68
CA ASP A 383 23.10 10.91 -8.88
C ASP A 383 23.39 11.12 -10.37
N ALA A 384 23.80 12.34 -10.75
CA ALA A 384 24.10 12.71 -12.15
C ALA A 384 25.23 11.88 -12.80
N ASP A 385 25.92 11.04 -12.04
CA ASP A 385 27.00 10.15 -12.48
C ASP A 385 26.71 8.66 -12.24
N THR A 386 25.44 8.32 -12.00
CA THR A 386 24.97 6.95 -11.84
C THR A 386 24.21 6.50 -13.07
N ILE A 387 24.67 5.41 -13.69
CA ILE A 387 24.10 4.83 -14.91
C ILE A 387 23.17 3.68 -14.52
N LEU A 388 21.89 3.76 -14.91
CA LEU A 388 20.90 2.74 -14.59
C LEU A 388 20.96 1.58 -15.60
N GLU A 389 20.82 0.33 -15.14
CA GLU A 389 20.51 -0.78 -16.03
C GLU A 389 19.07 -0.61 -16.60
N PRO A 390 18.76 -1.12 -17.81
CA PRO A 390 17.48 -0.83 -18.49
C PRO A 390 16.22 -1.18 -17.68
N ASP A 391 16.27 -2.16 -16.77
CA ASP A 391 15.15 -2.61 -15.96
C ASP A 391 15.16 -2.04 -14.52
N TYR A 392 16.04 -1.07 -14.21
CA TYR A 392 16.19 -0.52 -12.87
C TYR A 392 14.86 -0.02 -12.28
N LEU A 393 14.14 0.87 -12.99
CA LEU A 393 12.90 1.46 -12.48
C LEU A 393 11.81 0.39 -12.27
N ARG A 394 11.73 -0.61 -13.15
CA ARG A 394 10.80 -1.73 -13.02
C ARG A 394 10.98 -2.45 -11.68
N HIS A 395 12.22 -2.71 -11.27
CA HIS A 395 12.53 -3.39 -10.00
C HIS A 395 12.49 -2.46 -8.79
N ALA A 396 12.86 -1.19 -8.95
CA ALA A 396 12.88 -0.22 -7.87
C ALA A 396 11.45 0.18 -7.42
N THR A 397 10.51 0.32 -8.35
CA THR A 397 9.14 0.74 -8.02
C THR A 397 8.22 -0.40 -7.62
N ALA A 398 8.51 -1.64 -8.06
CA ALA A 398 7.64 -2.79 -7.80
C ALA A 398 7.29 -2.94 -6.32
N CYS A 399 8.27 -2.69 -5.44
CA CYS A 399 8.16 -2.80 -3.99
C CYS A 399 7.34 -1.70 -3.32
N ILE A 400 7.17 -0.53 -3.97
CA ILE A 400 6.53 0.65 -3.38
C ILE A 400 5.05 0.74 -3.77
N ALA A 401 4.69 0.18 -4.93
CA ALA A 401 3.34 0.27 -5.49
C ALA A 401 2.22 -0.21 -4.54
N GLY A 402 2.58 -0.96 -3.49
CA GLY A 402 1.69 -1.38 -2.41
C GLY A 402 2.11 -1.00 -0.99
N GLN A 403 3.17 -0.19 -0.84
CA GLN A 403 3.75 0.18 0.44
C GLN A 403 4.00 1.70 0.45
N PRO A 404 3.00 2.51 0.86
CA PRO A 404 3.14 3.97 0.88
C PRO A 404 4.30 4.48 1.74
N ARG A 405 4.78 3.67 2.71
CA ARG A 405 5.96 3.97 3.55
C ARG A 405 7.20 3.17 3.13
N GLY A 406 7.18 2.56 1.95
CA GLY A 406 8.30 1.81 1.39
C GLY A 406 9.43 2.76 0.99
N VAL A 407 10.66 2.46 1.44
CA VAL A 407 11.88 3.10 0.97
C VAL A 407 12.77 2.02 0.39
N VAL A 408 12.94 2.07 -0.92
CA VAL A 408 13.70 1.10 -1.70
C VAL A 408 15.09 1.65 -1.99
N VAL A 409 16.09 0.80 -1.83
CA VAL A 409 17.47 1.06 -2.24
C VAL A 409 17.84 0.05 -3.31
N GLY A 410 18.33 0.51 -4.46
CA GLY A 410 18.86 -0.34 -5.51
C GLY A 410 20.29 -0.82 -5.22
N THR A 411 20.73 -1.82 -5.98
CA THR A 411 22.12 -2.27 -6.01
C THR A 411 22.99 -1.25 -6.76
N ARG A 412 23.98 -0.66 -6.09
CA ARG A 412 24.91 0.30 -6.70
C ARG A 412 26.33 -0.26 -6.79
N THR A 413 26.74 -0.61 -8.00
CA THR A 413 28.12 -1.03 -8.29
C THR A 413 29.03 0.17 -8.55
N THR A 414 30.32 0.04 -8.22
CA THR A 414 31.32 1.11 -8.37
C THR A 414 32.55 0.64 -9.15
N GLY A 415 33.23 1.59 -9.79
CA GLY A 415 34.52 1.38 -10.45
C GLY A 415 34.49 0.49 -11.70
N PRO A 416 35.64 0.31 -12.37
CA PRO A 416 35.72 -0.44 -13.64
C PRO A 416 35.28 -1.90 -13.50
N ASP A 417 35.50 -2.50 -12.33
CA ASP A 417 35.16 -3.89 -12.05
C ASP A 417 33.66 -4.10 -11.73
N ARG A 418 32.87 -3.02 -11.66
CA ARG A 418 31.42 -3.03 -11.35
C ARG A 418 31.09 -3.87 -10.11
N THR A 419 31.76 -3.57 -9.00
CA THR A 419 31.55 -4.28 -7.73
C THR A 419 30.84 -3.41 -6.70
N GLU A 420 29.99 -4.05 -5.89
CA GLU A 420 29.47 -3.41 -4.69
C GLU A 420 30.51 -3.41 -3.55
N PRO A 421 30.57 -2.32 -2.76
CA PRO A 421 31.35 -2.28 -1.53
C PRO A 421 31.07 -3.47 -0.61
N GLU A 422 32.12 -4.06 -0.03
CA GLU A 422 32.02 -5.24 0.84
C GLU A 422 31.06 -5.05 2.02
N TRP A 423 31.01 -3.85 2.59
CA TRP A 423 30.14 -3.56 3.73
C TRP A 423 28.65 -3.59 3.37
N LEU A 424 28.28 -3.20 2.15
CA LEU A 424 26.91 -3.31 1.64
C LEU A 424 26.55 -4.77 1.37
N ARG A 425 27.42 -5.51 0.70
CA ARG A 425 27.19 -6.96 0.46
C ARG A 425 26.98 -7.74 1.76
N ARG A 426 27.74 -7.42 2.82
CA ARG A 426 27.51 -7.98 4.16
C ARG A 426 26.18 -7.54 4.75
N ALA A 427 25.84 -6.26 4.64
CA ALA A 427 24.56 -5.76 5.12
C ALA A 427 23.37 -6.47 4.46
N TRP A 428 23.40 -6.67 3.14
CA TRP A 428 22.37 -7.39 2.39
C TRP A 428 22.25 -8.84 2.86
N ALA A 429 23.35 -9.56 3.01
CA ALA A 429 23.34 -10.93 3.53
C ALA A 429 22.83 -11.01 4.99
N ASP A 430 23.33 -10.14 5.87
CA ASP A 430 23.03 -10.15 7.31
C ASP A 430 21.58 -9.76 7.60
N THR A 431 20.97 -8.95 6.73
CA THR A 431 19.59 -8.47 6.87
C THR A 431 18.60 -9.19 5.96
N ASP A 432 19.06 -10.12 5.11
CA ASP A 432 18.25 -10.76 4.07
C ASP A 432 17.57 -9.72 3.17
N ASP A 433 18.39 -8.90 2.50
CA ASP A 433 17.96 -7.79 1.64
C ASP A 433 16.99 -6.82 2.34
N LEU A 434 17.29 -6.50 3.61
CA LEU A 434 16.49 -5.67 4.52
C LEU A 434 15.13 -6.27 4.94
N ALA A 435 14.82 -7.53 4.59
CA ALA A 435 13.64 -8.22 5.11
C ALA A 435 13.65 -8.33 6.65
N ARG A 436 14.84 -8.34 7.26
CA ARG A 436 15.06 -8.31 8.72
C ARG A 436 15.68 -6.98 9.19
N ALA A 437 15.31 -5.86 8.56
CA ALA A 437 15.78 -4.53 8.96
C ALA A 437 15.49 -4.21 10.44
N ASP A 438 16.40 -3.46 11.07
CA ASP A 438 16.32 -3.02 12.45
C ASP A 438 16.55 -1.50 12.61
N ASP A 439 16.59 -1.02 13.86
CA ASP A 439 16.78 0.40 14.18
C ASP A 439 18.21 0.93 13.89
N THR A 440 19.04 0.15 13.21
CA THR A 440 20.34 0.55 12.66
C THR A 440 20.40 0.46 11.14
N SER A 441 19.41 -0.15 10.48
CA SER A 441 19.39 -0.37 9.03
C SER A 441 19.23 0.91 8.21
N TRP A 442 18.87 2.03 8.82
CA TRP A 442 18.84 3.34 8.17
C TRP A 442 20.20 3.75 7.58
N ARG A 443 21.31 3.15 8.05
CA ARG A 443 22.67 3.34 7.50
C ARG A 443 22.86 2.76 6.10
N PHE A 444 21.92 1.92 5.65
CA PHE A 444 21.96 1.27 4.34
C PHE A 444 21.12 2.00 3.29
N ILE A 445 20.49 3.11 3.68
CA ILE A 445 19.78 4.00 2.77
C ILE A 445 20.81 4.85 2.02
N ILE A 446 20.76 4.81 0.68
CA ILE A 446 21.71 5.48 -0.21
C ILE A 446 20.93 6.34 -1.18
N SER A 447 21.10 7.67 -1.10
CA SER A 447 20.34 8.65 -1.88
C SER A 447 20.58 8.55 -3.40
N ALA A 448 21.70 7.97 -3.84
CA ALA A 448 22.06 7.79 -5.25
C ALA A 448 21.23 6.72 -6.00
N VAL A 449 20.51 5.87 -5.27
CA VAL A 449 19.67 4.77 -5.82
C VAL A 449 18.43 4.56 -4.94
N LEU A 450 17.84 5.66 -4.48
CA LEU A 450 16.71 5.63 -3.55
C LEU A 450 15.40 5.81 -4.29
N THR A 451 14.40 4.97 -4.02
CA THR A 451 13.03 5.18 -4.51
C THR A 451 12.04 5.17 -3.34
N CYS A 452 11.10 6.11 -3.32
CA CYS A 452 10.06 6.19 -2.30
C CYS A 452 8.77 6.85 -2.82
N ASP A 453 7.68 6.75 -2.05
CA ASP A 453 6.45 7.49 -2.31
C ASP A 453 6.67 9.00 -2.06
N ARG A 454 6.18 9.83 -2.99
CA ARG A 454 6.36 11.30 -2.91
C ARG A 454 5.63 11.91 -1.72
N THR A 455 4.45 11.39 -1.36
CA THR A 455 3.67 11.88 -0.23
C THR A 455 4.42 11.57 1.07
N PHE A 456 4.89 10.33 1.23
CA PHE A 456 5.69 9.94 2.39
C PHE A 456 6.97 10.77 2.52
N PHE A 457 7.71 10.98 1.43
CA PHE A 457 8.89 11.85 1.40
C PHE A 457 8.57 13.26 1.90
N THR A 458 7.46 13.84 1.42
CA THR A 458 7.02 15.19 1.80
C THR A 458 6.57 15.24 3.26
N ASP A 459 5.81 14.25 3.72
CA ASP A 459 5.26 14.18 5.08
C ASP A 459 6.35 14.13 6.15
N ILE A 460 7.50 13.50 5.86
CA ILE A 460 8.64 13.45 6.78
C ILE A 460 9.61 14.62 6.61
N GLY A 461 9.36 15.53 5.67
CA GLY A 461 10.10 16.78 5.46
C GLY A 461 11.26 16.71 4.46
N GLY A 462 11.32 15.69 3.61
CA GLY A 462 12.39 15.50 2.60
C GLY A 462 13.77 15.28 3.21
N PHE A 463 14.85 15.61 2.51
CA PHE A 463 16.22 15.59 3.03
C PHE A 463 16.49 16.82 3.94
N ASP A 464 17.37 16.71 4.94
CA ASP A 464 17.80 17.89 5.71
C ASP A 464 18.73 18.79 4.88
N ALA A 465 18.15 19.85 4.31
CA ALA A 465 18.85 20.81 3.46
C ALA A 465 19.91 21.66 4.21
N SER A 466 19.98 21.57 5.55
CA SER A 466 21.05 22.23 6.32
C SER A 466 22.38 21.45 6.32
N LEU A 467 22.40 20.25 5.76
CA LEU A 467 23.63 19.49 5.51
C LEU A 467 24.33 20.06 4.27
N VAL A 468 25.52 20.60 4.48
CA VAL A 468 26.40 21.19 3.46
C VAL A 468 27.70 20.40 3.43
N GLY A 469 28.19 20.08 2.23
CA GLY A 469 29.32 19.18 2.02
C GLY A 469 28.87 17.76 1.66
N TYR A 470 29.85 16.88 1.52
CA TYR A 470 29.61 15.50 1.11
C TYR A 470 29.07 14.64 2.28
N GLY A 471 27.96 13.95 2.03
CA GLY A 471 27.46 12.84 2.84
C GLY A 471 26.55 13.18 4.02
N GLY A 472 25.92 12.13 4.57
CA GLY A 472 25.10 12.13 5.77
C GLY A 472 23.61 12.44 5.57
N GLU A 473 23.21 13.02 4.44
CA GLU A 473 21.80 13.34 4.18
C GLU A 473 20.92 12.11 4.02
N ASP A 474 21.49 11.03 3.48
CA ASP A 474 20.83 9.74 3.29
C ASP A 474 20.63 9.00 4.63
N TRP A 475 21.64 9.00 5.51
CA TRP A 475 21.57 8.44 6.84
C TRP A 475 20.57 9.19 7.72
N GLU A 476 20.57 10.52 7.66
CA GLU A 476 19.64 11.36 8.40
C GLU A 476 18.20 11.16 7.91
N PHE A 477 17.98 11.14 6.59
CA PHE A 477 16.70 10.81 6.00
C PHE A 477 16.23 9.40 6.40
N GLY A 478 17.11 8.40 6.26
CA GLY A 478 16.83 7.02 6.66
C GLY A 478 16.44 6.93 8.14
N TYR A 479 17.14 7.65 9.01
CA TYR A 479 16.84 7.67 10.44
C TYR A 479 15.43 8.23 10.72
N ARG A 480 15.06 9.36 10.10
CA ARG A 480 13.70 9.91 10.19
C ARG A 480 12.67 8.97 9.59
N ALA A 481 12.92 8.40 8.41
CA ALA A 481 12.03 7.47 7.74
C ALA A 481 11.74 6.22 8.60
N TRP A 482 12.77 5.63 9.23
CA TRP A 482 12.60 4.50 10.15
C TRP A 482 11.67 4.84 11.32
N ASN A 483 11.86 6.01 11.92
CA ASN A 483 11.05 6.49 13.04
C ASN A 483 9.63 6.89 12.61
N ALA A 484 9.42 7.23 11.34
CA ALA A 484 8.10 7.44 10.74
C ALA A 484 7.40 6.12 10.32
N GLY A 485 8.03 4.97 10.59
CA GLY A 485 7.44 3.67 10.29
C GLY A 485 7.72 3.15 8.88
N ALA A 486 8.79 3.60 8.23
CA ALA A 486 9.17 3.11 6.92
C ALA A 486 9.45 1.60 6.90
N THR A 487 9.14 0.95 5.77
CA THR A 487 9.65 -0.38 5.44
C THR A 487 10.85 -0.20 4.53
N PHE A 488 12.00 -0.71 4.96
CA PHE A 488 13.22 -0.68 4.15
C PHE A 488 13.33 -1.93 3.31
N ILE A 489 13.71 -1.74 2.06
CA ILE A 489 13.75 -2.80 1.05
C ILE A 489 15.01 -2.61 0.22
N HIS A 490 15.84 -3.65 0.13
CA HIS A 490 16.87 -3.71 -0.90
C HIS A 490 16.29 -4.42 -2.13
N SER A 491 16.40 -3.81 -3.31
CA SER A 491 15.98 -4.42 -4.58
C SER A 491 17.22 -4.86 -5.36
N PRO A 492 17.64 -6.14 -5.24
CA PRO A 492 18.92 -6.61 -5.83
C PRO A 492 18.93 -6.58 -7.36
N HIS A 493 17.75 -6.56 -7.98
CA HIS A 493 17.60 -6.47 -9.42
C HIS A 493 17.51 -5.02 -9.93
N ALA A 494 17.26 -4.04 -9.06
CA ALA A 494 17.36 -2.62 -9.40
C ALA A 494 18.84 -2.21 -9.40
N ARG A 495 19.55 -2.52 -10.48
CA ARG A 495 21.01 -2.34 -10.58
C ARG A 495 21.38 -1.03 -11.25
N ALA A 496 22.33 -0.33 -10.65
CA ALA A 496 22.95 0.86 -11.21
C ALA A 496 24.48 0.81 -11.07
N HIS A 497 25.16 1.59 -11.90
CA HIS A 497 26.60 1.61 -12.00
C HIS A 497 27.14 3.04 -11.88
N HIS A 498 27.99 3.24 -10.88
CA HIS A 498 28.82 4.43 -10.71
C HIS A 498 30.21 4.19 -11.31
N PRO A 499 30.63 4.91 -12.37
CA PRO A 499 31.88 4.60 -13.08
C PRO A 499 33.16 4.77 -12.26
N GLN A 500 33.16 5.64 -11.24
CA GLN A 500 34.34 5.88 -10.42
C GLN A 500 34.42 4.88 -9.24
N PRO A 501 35.62 4.65 -8.66
CA PRO A 501 35.76 3.84 -7.45
C PRO A 501 34.86 4.33 -6.31
N ASP A 502 34.55 3.52 -5.31
CA ASP A 502 33.82 4.01 -4.13
C ASP A 502 34.57 5.15 -3.41
N TRP A 503 33.86 6.04 -2.70
CA TRP A 503 34.46 7.24 -2.06
C TRP A 503 35.68 6.90 -1.19
N GLY A 504 35.62 5.78 -0.45
CA GLY A 504 36.71 5.32 0.41
C GLY A 504 38.00 4.95 -0.33
N ALA A 505 37.92 4.75 -1.65
CA ALA A 505 39.04 4.44 -2.53
C ALA A 505 39.51 5.64 -3.39
N ARG A 506 38.89 6.82 -3.25
CA ARG A 506 39.19 8.03 -4.06
C ARG A 506 40.25 8.96 -3.46
N HIS A 507 40.68 8.72 -2.21
CA HIS A 507 41.55 9.64 -1.49
C HIS A 507 42.99 9.14 -1.43
N ASP A 508 43.90 9.88 -2.04
CA ASP A 508 45.35 9.64 -1.93
C ASP A 508 45.93 10.10 -0.58
N ASP A 509 45.25 11.02 0.12
CA ASP A 509 45.59 11.50 1.46
C ASP A 509 44.60 10.98 2.52
N PRO A 510 45.01 10.00 3.36
CA PRO A 510 44.19 9.47 4.43
C PRO A 510 43.75 10.51 5.48
N LEU A 511 44.53 11.58 5.69
CA LEU A 511 44.19 12.61 6.68
C LEU A 511 43.05 13.51 6.18
N ALA A 512 43.09 13.89 4.90
CA ALA A 512 42.01 14.64 4.27
C ALA A 512 40.69 13.83 4.26
N ALA A 513 40.76 12.54 3.91
CA ALA A 513 39.61 11.64 3.97
C ALA A 513 39.01 11.53 5.38
N ALA A 514 39.87 11.39 6.40
CA ALA A 514 39.43 11.34 7.79
C ALA A 514 38.81 12.67 8.24
N ALA A 515 39.34 13.81 7.80
CA ALA A 515 38.78 15.12 8.13
C ALA A 515 37.37 15.30 7.56
N GLU A 516 37.14 14.93 6.30
CA GLU A 516 35.81 14.97 5.67
C GLU A 516 34.81 14.05 6.39
N LYS A 517 35.19 12.79 6.66
CA LYS A 517 34.34 11.85 7.41
C LYS A 517 34.05 12.26 8.85
N ASN A 518 34.99 12.94 9.50
CA ASN A 518 34.77 13.50 10.83
C ASN A 518 33.75 14.65 10.78
N ALA A 519 33.82 15.52 9.77
CA ALA A 519 32.85 16.61 9.58
C ALA A 519 31.43 16.05 9.40
N GLU A 520 31.27 15.04 8.55
CA GLU A 520 30.01 14.31 8.36
C GLU A 520 29.51 13.70 9.68
N SER A 521 30.38 12.99 10.41
CA SER A 521 30.04 12.35 11.69
C SER A 521 29.58 13.35 12.75
N ILE A 522 30.24 14.51 12.83
CA ILE A 522 29.87 15.60 13.74
C ILE A 522 28.50 16.17 13.37
N ALA A 523 28.25 16.40 12.07
CA ALA A 523 26.96 16.89 11.59
C ALA A 523 25.83 15.90 11.91
N LEU A 524 26.05 14.61 11.68
CA LEU A 524 25.08 13.55 11.94
C LEU A 524 24.79 13.37 13.44
N ALA A 525 25.80 13.46 14.31
CA ALA A 525 25.61 13.30 15.76
C ALA A 525 24.58 14.28 16.34
N THR A 526 24.47 15.49 15.78
CA THR A 526 23.46 16.47 16.22
C THR A 526 22.03 16.18 15.74
N ARG A 527 21.86 15.35 14.70
CA ARG A 527 20.58 15.08 14.02
C ARG A 527 20.03 13.69 14.32
N ILE A 528 20.90 12.68 14.29
CA ILE A 528 20.58 11.28 14.57
C ILE A 528 20.76 11.03 16.06
N THR A 529 19.65 10.84 16.79
CA THR A 529 19.72 10.60 18.25
C THR A 529 20.12 9.17 18.61
N HIS A 530 20.15 8.26 17.65
CA HIS A 530 20.52 6.87 17.89
C HIS A 530 21.94 6.74 18.47
N PRO A 531 22.18 5.91 19.50
CA PRO A 531 23.49 5.80 20.16
C PRO A 531 24.66 5.45 19.25
N ILE A 532 24.43 4.78 18.11
CA ILE A 532 25.51 4.42 17.17
C ILE A 532 26.07 5.64 16.41
N ALA A 533 25.33 6.76 16.37
CA ALA A 533 25.75 8.00 15.74
C ALA A 533 26.29 9.01 16.76
N ARG A 534 26.31 8.69 18.06
CA ARG A 534 26.66 9.62 19.13
C ARG A 534 27.74 9.06 20.06
N PRO A 535 28.70 9.90 20.50
CA PRO A 535 29.63 9.52 21.54
C PRO A 535 28.93 9.41 22.90
N ALA A 536 29.34 8.43 23.71
CA ALA A 536 28.87 8.29 25.07
C ALA A 536 29.32 9.49 25.94
N GLY A 537 28.43 9.97 26.82
CA GLY A 537 28.74 11.01 27.81
C GLY A 537 28.65 12.45 27.30
N VAL A 538 28.39 12.68 26.01
CA VAL A 538 28.12 14.01 25.46
C VAL A 538 26.63 14.32 25.57
N ILE A 539 26.30 15.53 26.02
CA ILE A 539 24.91 15.99 26.15
C ILE A 539 24.53 16.77 24.88
N PHE A 540 23.42 16.35 24.27
CA PHE A 540 22.84 17.00 23.10
C PHE A 540 21.55 17.74 23.48
N GLU A 541 21.21 18.77 22.71
CA GLU A 541 19.97 19.53 22.90
C GLU A 541 18.72 18.66 22.67
N ARG A 542 18.71 17.92 21.56
CA ARG A 542 17.74 16.86 21.27
C ARG A 542 18.23 15.54 21.85
N THR A 543 17.44 14.93 22.72
CA THR A 543 17.78 13.69 23.43
C THR A 543 17.12 12.48 22.79
N ASP A 544 17.79 11.33 22.83
CA ASP A 544 17.24 10.06 22.36
C ASP A 544 16.06 9.55 23.20
N ILE A 545 16.13 9.74 24.52
CA ILE A 545 15.15 9.25 25.49
C ILE A 545 14.56 10.44 26.27
N VAL A 546 13.23 10.53 26.33
CA VAL A 546 12.52 11.47 27.21
C VAL A 546 11.69 10.70 28.23
N VAL A 547 11.93 10.97 29.51
CA VAL A 547 11.26 10.34 30.64
C VAL A 547 10.39 11.36 31.35
N ARG A 548 9.06 11.19 31.35
CA ARG A 548 8.11 12.11 31.97
C ARG A 548 7.61 11.53 33.29
N ILE A 549 7.88 12.24 34.39
CA ILE A 549 7.47 11.83 35.74
C ILE A 549 6.17 12.54 36.11
N ARG A 550 5.12 11.76 36.43
CA ARG A 550 3.80 12.29 36.84
C ARG A 550 3.54 12.22 38.35
N GLY A 551 4.39 11.53 39.11
CA GLY A 551 4.26 11.37 40.56
C GLY A 551 5.19 12.30 41.36
N LYS A 552 4.79 12.65 42.58
CA LYS A 552 5.68 13.20 43.61
C LYS A 552 5.95 12.10 44.63
N TRP A 553 7.22 11.83 44.92
CA TRP A 553 7.62 10.74 45.81
C TRP A 553 8.36 11.26 47.03
N GLY A 554 8.43 10.40 48.06
CA GLY A 554 8.98 10.76 49.37
C GLY A 554 10.47 11.15 49.34
N PRO A 555 11.02 11.55 50.51
CA PRO A 555 12.38 12.07 50.61
C PRO A 555 13.44 11.13 50.00
N GLY A 556 14.26 11.65 49.08
CA GLY A 556 15.33 10.93 48.39
C GLY A 556 14.88 10.00 47.27
N VAL A 557 13.58 9.71 47.14
CA VAL A 557 13.05 8.79 46.12
C VAL A 557 13.07 9.43 44.74
N SER A 558 12.65 10.69 44.64
CA SER A 558 12.65 11.44 43.39
C SER A 558 14.06 11.57 42.82
N GLU A 559 15.03 11.85 43.69
CA GLU A 559 16.43 11.96 43.31
C GLU A 559 17.01 10.62 42.86
N ALA A 560 16.70 9.53 43.57
CA ALA A 560 17.12 8.19 43.18
C ALA A 560 16.55 7.77 41.82
N VAL A 561 15.26 8.03 41.58
CA VAL A 561 14.61 7.72 40.30
C VAL A 561 15.23 8.55 39.19
N ILE A 562 15.28 9.89 39.31
CA ILE A 562 15.87 10.76 38.28
C ILE A 562 17.31 10.32 37.96
N ALA A 563 18.14 10.09 38.97
CA ALA A 563 19.52 9.64 38.78
C ALA A 563 19.61 8.28 38.06
N SER A 564 18.67 7.35 38.32
CA SER A 564 18.64 6.05 37.65
C SER A 564 18.29 6.16 36.15
N TRP A 565 17.37 7.06 35.78
CA TRP A 565 16.97 7.25 34.39
C TRP A 565 18.02 7.99 33.57
N LEU A 566 18.75 8.93 34.19
CA LEU A 566 19.88 9.62 33.55
C LEU A 566 21.06 8.68 33.23
N LYS A 567 21.13 7.48 33.84
CA LYS A 567 22.17 6.47 33.54
C LYS A 567 21.95 5.75 32.21
N LEU A 568 20.77 5.87 31.59
CA LEU A 568 20.49 5.26 30.28
C LEU A 568 21.25 5.94 29.12
N GLY A 569 22.01 7.00 29.39
CA GLY A 569 22.83 7.69 28.40
C GLY A 569 22.19 9.02 28.01
N ASP A 570 21.82 9.15 26.73
CA ASP A 570 21.23 10.35 26.17
C ASP A 570 19.74 10.47 26.52
N ALA A 571 19.49 10.71 27.81
CA ALA A 571 18.16 10.81 28.40
C ALA A 571 17.92 12.18 29.03
N ALA A 572 16.73 12.74 28.78
CA ALA A 572 16.17 13.86 29.53
C ALA A 572 15.04 13.39 30.45
N VAL A 573 14.98 13.95 31.65
CA VAL A 573 13.90 13.71 32.61
C VAL A 573 13.07 14.97 32.77
N VAL A 574 11.78 14.85 32.47
CA VAL A 574 10.78 15.91 32.54
C VAL A 574 10.00 15.80 33.84
N VAL A 575 10.08 16.84 34.66
CA VAL A 575 9.43 16.93 35.98
C VAL A 575 8.69 18.26 36.11
N GLU A 576 7.69 18.35 36.98
CA GLU A 576 6.97 19.60 37.25
C GLU A 576 7.90 20.69 37.82
N LYS A 577 8.79 20.29 38.74
CA LYS A 577 9.81 21.16 39.33
C LYS A 577 11.09 20.35 39.58
N PRO A 578 12.22 20.71 38.94
CA PRO A 578 13.51 20.07 39.21
C PRO A 578 13.87 20.13 40.71
N PRO A 579 14.24 18.99 41.33
CA PRO A 579 14.83 19.00 42.67
C PRO A 579 16.14 19.80 42.68
N GLU A 580 16.49 20.37 43.83
CA GLU A 580 17.69 21.21 43.98
C GLU A 580 18.97 20.51 43.51
N LEU A 581 19.08 19.20 43.77
CA LEU A 581 20.20 18.37 43.32
C LEU A 581 20.47 18.46 41.81
N PHE A 582 19.43 18.63 40.99
CA PHE A 582 19.54 18.67 39.53
C PHE A 582 19.36 20.06 38.94
N ALA A 583 19.37 21.12 39.76
CA ALA A 583 19.18 22.49 39.28
C ALA A 583 20.22 22.92 38.23
N GLN A 584 21.39 22.27 38.20
CA GLN A 584 22.47 22.53 37.25
C GLN A 584 22.60 21.46 36.15
N ASP A 585 21.80 20.39 36.18
CA ASP A 585 21.83 19.35 35.15
C ASP A 585 20.82 19.67 34.04
N PRO A 586 21.25 20.05 32.83
CA PRO A 586 20.35 20.46 31.75
C PRO A 586 19.44 19.33 31.26
N ARG A 587 19.73 18.07 31.61
CA ARG A 587 18.90 16.91 31.29
C ARG A 587 17.64 16.84 32.15
N VAL A 588 17.60 17.51 33.30
CA VAL A 588 16.42 17.57 34.18
C VAL A 588 15.69 18.89 33.96
N ARG A 589 14.55 18.83 33.28
CA ARG A 589 13.85 20.01 32.75
C ARG A 589 12.34 19.91 32.95
N THR A 590 11.62 20.99 32.69
CA THR A 590 10.15 21.04 32.84
C THR A 590 9.41 20.71 31.54
N GLN A 591 10.10 20.76 30.40
CA GLN A 591 9.56 20.49 29.09
C GLN A 591 10.61 19.79 28.22
N ALA A 592 10.16 19.02 27.24
CA ALA A 592 11.01 18.38 26.23
C ALA A 592 10.18 18.07 24.99
N ASP A 593 10.80 18.24 23.83
CA ASP A 593 10.27 17.81 22.55
C ASP A 593 10.09 16.29 22.51
N PRO A 594 9.26 15.77 21.58
CA PRO A 594 9.17 14.34 21.31
C PRO A 594 10.54 13.75 20.99
N ALA A 595 10.81 12.58 21.56
CA ALA A 595 12.08 11.87 21.38
C ALA A 595 11.88 10.52 20.69
N ARG A 596 12.97 9.90 20.23
CA ARG A 596 12.92 8.55 19.65
C ARG A 596 12.30 7.56 20.63
N ILE A 597 12.61 7.68 21.92
CA ILE A 597 12.02 6.88 22.99
C ILE A 597 11.32 7.81 23.98
N GLU A 598 10.04 7.55 24.23
CA GLU A 598 9.29 8.26 25.26
C GLU A 598 8.87 7.29 26.36
N VAL A 599 9.07 7.71 27.60
CA VAL A 599 8.75 6.95 28.81
C VAL A 599 7.88 7.82 29.71
N VAL A 600 6.81 7.25 30.25
CA VAL A 600 5.95 7.89 31.25
C VAL A 600 5.96 7.05 32.52
N LEU A 601 6.25 7.71 33.65
CA LEU A 601 6.30 7.10 34.97
C LEU A 601 5.15 7.60 35.84
N GLU A 602 4.35 6.66 36.35
CA GLU A 602 3.29 6.93 37.32
C GLU A 602 3.69 6.50 38.75
N ARG A 603 4.72 5.66 38.86
CA ARG A 603 5.26 5.15 40.13
C ARG A 603 6.75 5.43 40.23
N ALA A 604 7.26 5.40 41.45
CA ALA A 604 8.69 5.49 41.72
C ALA A 604 9.38 4.19 41.27
N ILE A 605 9.96 4.19 40.07
CA ILE A 605 10.61 3.02 39.47
C ILE A 605 11.92 3.41 38.78
N ALA A 606 12.91 2.52 38.86
CA ALA A 606 14.18 2.62 38.16
C ALA A 606 14.20 1.66 36.96
N PRO A 607 14.85 2.01 35.83
CA PRO A 607 14.97 1.10 34.70
C PRO A 607 15.97 -0.01 35.00
N THR A 608 15.77 -1.17 34.39
CA THR A 608 16.78 -2.25 34.34
C THR A 608 17.39 -2.33 32.94
N ASP A 609 18.46 -3.12 32.80
CA ASP A 609 19.11 -3.38 31.51
C ASP A 609 18.19 -4.09 30.50
N ALA A 610 17.04 -4.62 30.95
CA ALA A 610 16.05 -5.27 30.09
C ALA A 610 15.11 -4.30 29.36
N LEU A 611 15.03 -3.02 29.77
CA LEU A 611 14.08 -2.07 29.19
C LEU A 611 14.34 -1.76 27.71
N LEU A 612 15.58 -1.41 27.35
CA LEU A 612 15.93 -1.06 25.97
C LEU A 612 15.82 -2.27 25.02
N PRO A 613 16.26 -3.49 25.39
CA PRO A 613 15.99 -4.70 24.61
C PRO A 613 14.48 -4.96 24.41
N ALA A 614 13.66 -4.79 25.45
CA ALA A 614 12.21 -4.97 25.32
C ALA A 614 11.58 -3.93 24.37
N LEU A 615 12.03 -2.68 24.43
CA LEU A 615 11.60 -1.63 23.49
C LEU A 615 12.05 -1.91 22.05
N ARG A 616 13.26 -2.47 21.85
CA ARG A 616 13.74 -2.87 20.53
C ARG A 616 12.90 -4.02 19.95
N ALA A 617 12.49 -4.97 20.79
CA ALA A 617 11.69 -6.12 20.37
C ALA A 617 10.21 -5.79 20.10
N HIS A 618 9.60 -4.92 20.93
CA HIS A 618 8.15 -4.70 20.91
C HIS A 618 7.73 -3.30 20.45
N GLY A 619 8.64 -2.33 20.47
CA GLY A 619 8.37 -0.93 20.12
C GLY A 619 7.52 -0.17 21.16
N HIS A 620 6.49 -0.80 21.72
CA HIS A 620 5.60 -0.23 22.73
C HIS A 620 5.42 -1.22 23.88
N VAL A 621 5.86 -0.85 25.08
CA VAL A 621 5.84 -1.71 26.26
C VAL A 621 5.16 -1.06 27.45
N THR A 622 4.51 -1.89 28.27
CA THR A 622 3.91 -1.49 29.55
C THR A 622 4.37 -2.38 30.67
N ALA A 623 4.55 -1.78 31.85
CA ALA A 623 4.81 -2.47 33.11
C ALA A 623 4.11 -1.69 34.25
N PRO A 624 3.98 -2.23 35.48
CA PRO A 624 3.30 -1.53 36.57
C PRO A 624 3.87 -0.13 36.86
N GLY A 625 3.15 0.91 36.43
CA GLY A 625 3.56 2.31 36.56
C GLY A 625 4.51 2.84 35.49
N LEU A 626 4.73 2.09 34.40
CA LEU A 626 5.56 2.43 33.24
C LEU A 626 4.77 2.27 31.94
N VAL A 627 4.82 3.29 31.10
CA VAL A 627 4.49 3.17 29.67
C VAL A 627 5.68 3.69 28.87
N ALA A 628 6.22 2.89 27.95
CA ALA A 628 7.34 3.31 27.11
C ALA A 628 7.10 2.96 25.64
N SER A 629 7.42 3.87 24.73
CA SER A 629 7.22 3.68 23.30
C SER A 629 8.35 4.29 22.46
N THR A 630 8.66 3.66 21.33
CA THR A 630 9.52 4.23 20.30
C THR A 630 8.71 5.12 19.34
N ALA A 631 9.37 6.07 18.67
CA ALA A 631 8.77 6.91 17.64
C ALA A 631 8.15 6.06 16.52
N ARG A 632 8.86 5.01 16.10
CA ARG A 632 8.36 4.02 15.13
C ARG A 632 7.07 3.35 15.58
N ALA A 633 7.01 2.88 16.83
CA ALA A 633 5.82 2.22 17.36
C ALA A 633 4.61 3.18 17.42
N ARG A 634 4.86 4.45 17.76
CA ARG A 634 3.81 5.49 17.71
C ARG A 634 3.34 5.74 16.28
N ALA A 635 4.27 5.86 15.32
CA ALA A 635 3.96 6.08 13.91
C ALA A 635 3.18 4.92 13.27
N LEU A 636 3.37 3.69 13.76
CA LEU A 636 2.68 2.48 13.31
C LEU A 636 1.40 2.17 14.12
N GLY A 637 1.08 2.95 15.15
CA GLY A 637 -0.06 2.65 16.02
C GLY A 637 0.07 1.31 16.77
N THR A 638 1.29 0.88 17.06
CA THR A 638 1.58 -0.42 17.67
C THR A 638 0.93 -0.54 19.06
N GLN A 639 0.22 -1.65 19.27
CA GLN A 639 -0.39 -1.97 20.55
C GLN A 639 0.68 -2.26 21.61
N ALA A 640 0.39 -1.88 22.85
CA ALA A 640 1.34 -2.03 23.93
C ALA A 640 1.48 -3.50 24.37
N THR A 641 2.71 -3.95 24.55
CA THR A 641 3.02 -5.29 25.08
C THR A 641 3.35 -5.22 26.56
N ALA A 642 2.64 -5.99 27.39
CA ALA A 642 2.97 -6.09 28.81
C ALA A 642 4.27 -6.89 29.00
N VAL A 643 5.24 -6.31 29.69
CA VAL A 643 6.56 -6.92 29.92
C VAL A 643 6.93 -6.89 31.41
N ASN A 644 7.68 -7.89 31.85
CA ASN A 644 8.12 -8.04 33.24
C ASN A 644 9.62 -7.76 33.36
N GLY A 645 10.07 -7.29 34.54
CA GLY A 645 11.50 -7.15 34.86
C GLY A 645 12.22 -5.97 34.21
N VAL A 646 11.52 -5.10 33.47
CA VAL A 646 12.09 -3.91 32.81
C VAL A 646 12.31 -2.72 33.77
N CYS A 647 11.72 -2.78 34.95
CA CYS A 647 11.85 -1.75 35.98
C CYS A 647 11.74 -2.34 37.39
N THR A 648 12.35 -1.68 38.37
CA THR A 648 12.27 -2.04 39.79
C THR A 648 11.66 -0.92 40.62
N PRO A 649 10.78 -1.22 41.60
CA PRO A 649 10.27 -0.21 42.53
C PRO A 649 11.41 0.48 43.31
N VAL A 650 11.27 1.79 43.48
CA VAL A 650 12.16 2.61 44.31
C VAL A 650 11.37 3.04 45.54
N GLU A 651 11.58 2.33 46.65
CA GLU A 651 10.89 2.56 47.92
C GLU A 651 11.75 3.43 48.85
N GLY A 652 11.10 4.28 49.65
CA GLY A 652 11.79 5.25 50.50
C GLY A 652 11.26 5.32 51.94
N PRO A 653 11.84 6.21 52.77
CA PRO A 653 12.81 7.26 52.41
C PRO A 653 14.21 6.72 52.05
N ILE A 654 14.91 7.40 51.13
CA ILE A 654 16.25 6.98 50.64
C ILE A 654 17.34 7.87 51.24
N ARG A 655 18.38 7.23 51.78
CA ARG A 655 19.63 7.88 52.21
C ARG A 655 20.55 8.09 51.01
N LEU A 656 20.46 9.27 50.39
CA LEU A 656 21.17 9.59 49.14
C LEU A 656 22.68 9.42 49.24
N GLU A 657 23.28 9.70 50.40
CA GLU A 657 24.71 9.51 50.62
C GLU A 657 25.15 8.06 50.48
N ARG A 658 24.28 7.11 50.87
CA ARG A 658 24.55 5.67 50.70
C ARG A 658 24.38 5.25 49.25
N LEU A 659 23.31 5.73 48.61
CA LEU A 659 23.04 5.45 47.20
C LEU A 659 24.17 5.92 46.29
N PHE A 660 24.70 7.13 46.53
CA PHE A 660 25.77 7.70 45.72
C PHE A 660 27.12 7.02 45.98
N ALA A 661 27.37 6.62 47.22
CA ALA A 661 28.60 5.90 47.58
C ALA A 661 28.55 4.40 47.24
N GLY A 662 27.41 3.89 46.75
CA GLY A 662 27.21 2.49 46.41
C GLY A 662 27.24 1.54 47.63
N TRP A 663 26.80 2.03 48.79
CA TRP A 663 26.83 1.32 50.07
C TRP A 663 25.62 0.42 50.34
#